data_AF-A0A4Q0YJW4-F1
#
_entry.id   AF-A0A4Q0YJW4-F1
#
_cell.length_a   1.000
_cell.length_b   1.000
_cell.length_c   1.000
_cell.angle_alpha   90.00
_cell.angle_beta   90.00
_cell.angle_gamma   90.00
#
_symmetry.space_group_name_H-M   'P 1'
#
loop_
_entity.id
_entity.type
_entity.pdbx_description
1 polymer ?
#
loop_
_entity_poly.entity_id
_entity_poly.type
_entity_poly.pdbx_seq_one_letter_code
_entity_poly.pdbx_strand_id
1 'polypeptide(L)'
;MKNLKQKQELISQIENQKTGESTKDLGQVFTPNYIVDIVLDEIGYKGDTILTKKIIEPSFGDGAFLIKIAQRLIEVCNLNNLSNQETMRILEENIYGIEIDPELYSKTIEKLNYLLSIYSIDNIEWKNLYNENTIFFKTRARFDFVAGNPPYVRIHNIDEETRNELKNYKFSDGCTDLYIMFFEKCLNILKKDGKLGFITPNSYMTNTSQKSFRKYLMKENLIKNIIDFKSEKVFENISTYTAITILDKAKKDYDFTYKVYSKKETKFVSNYSILDFNEQTSSEPWNFDTEENNNLLNLIRNRSLTLEKYATIQYGVATNKDGIYIGKKSKIGRLKRKVSFTNGLDKDKTFEIEASILRPVVKGSKFKGIVDEDTVIIFPYTWNSNKKVYEVIPENVLKEKYPLAYDYFLYYEVELVKRDIKGATKWYEYGRSQGLNNTHHKKLVIKNIYSLEQDKIEVYEVDSETVVYSGIYITCQNETHLEKVKEILESEEFYTYAKIVGKNMSGGYKNISSTNIKKYGISQFKGTELFEFPEEFNNLNDDRKDEYWEKYFKNVFLSKIEESYLSYLDNARSVNKIIPIHSFISEAVQFLLGDSYIVKSHGYDLSNEKSYNEIKVKGKYYSKDVDIAVMKNGNVLGAIGLKFICSNYLQNANNYFEGMLGETANLRLENNIYSQLIILPEYVPYFYNNKVCSKIEEIKDAHIEKYIKLMEDRKTFYHRPDTLSLVLIDTGNKRFLNEMKENKIPLNTSSNEYKDSVNITYSDLYNNEAIEKERTKQFLEKHFNIHKFIKSFVYMILGDEYNF
;
A
#
# COMPACT_ATOMS: atom_id res chain seq x y z
N MET A 1 54.07 -29.26 -5.58
CA MET A 1 53.68 -28.10 -4.74
C MET A 1 54.35 -26.80 -5.18
N LYS A 2 55.68 -26.61 -5.05
CA LYS A 2 56.36 -25.31 -5.32
C LYS A 2 56.02 -24.69 -6.69
N ASN A 3 56.07 -25.49 -7.77
CA ASN A 3 55.72 -25.06 -9.13
C ASN A 3 54.24 -24.67 -9.30
N LEU A 4 53.32 -25.40 -8.64
CA LEU A 4 51.87 -25.11 -8.69
C LEU A 4 51.54 -23.76 -8.04
N LYS A 5 52.14 -23.49 -6.88
CA LYS A 5 51.97 -22.21 -6.16
C LYS A 5 52.52 -21.03 -6.99
N GLN A 6 53.66 -21.23 -7.65
CA GLN A 6 54.25 -20.22 -8.52
C GLN A 6 53.38 -19.92 -9.76
N LYS A 7 52.75 -20.95 -10.37
CA LYS A 7 51.75 -20.72 -11.43
C LYS A 7 50.53 -19.94 -10.92
N GLN A 8 50.01 -20.27 -9.74
CA GLN A 8 48.89 -19.55 -9.12
C GLN A 8 49.23 -18.08 -8.80
N GLU A 9 50.46 -17.80 -8.35
CA GLU A 9 50.96 -16.44 -8.14
C GLU A 9 51.03 -15.64 -9.45
N LEU A 10 51.53 -16.23 -10.54
CA LEU A 10 51.57 -15.60 -11.87
C LEU A 10 50.17 -15.36 -12.45
N ILE A 11 49.26 -16.34 -12.36
CA ILE A 11 47.86 -16.18 -12.82
C ILE A 11 47.19 -15.04 -12.05
N SER A 12 47.35 -15.00 -10.72
CA SER A 12 46.84 -13.91 -9.89
C SER A 12 47.39 -12.54 -10.28
N GLN A 13 48.64 -12.45 -10.76
CA GLN A 13 49.19 -11.19 -11.30
C GLN A 13 48.46 -10.75 -12.57
N ILE A 14 48.18 -11.67 -13.51
CA ILE A 14 47.41 -11.36 -14.74
C ILE A 14 46.00 -10.89 -14.39
N GLU A 15 45.31 -11.63 -13.52
CA GLU A 15 43.91 -11.32 -13.16
C GLU A 15 43.80 -9.97 -12.43
N ASN A 16 44.80 -9.57 -11.65
CA ASN A 16 44.80 -8.28 -10.93
C ASN A 16 45.37 -7.10 -11.76
N GLN A 17 45.91 -7.34 -12.95
CA GLN A 17 46.51 -6.31 -13.79
C GLN A 17 45.44 -5.50 -14.55
N LYS A 18 44.97 -4.40 -13.95
CA LYS A 18 44.09 -3.42 -14.60
C LYS A 18 44.80 -2.77 -15.80
N THR A 19 44.11 -2.67 -16.93
CA THR A 19 44.66 -2.19 -18.22
C THR A 19 44.51 -0.69 -18.46
N GLY A 20 43.81 0.03 -17.57
CA GLY A 20 43.59 1.48 -17.59
C GLY A 20 42.72 1.97 -16.43
N GLU A 21 42.40 3.25 -16.41
CA GLU A 21 41.36 3.80 -15.52
C GLU A 21 39.96 3.60 -16.14
N SER A 22 38.95 3.36 -15.30
CA SER A 22 37.56 3.18 -15.75
C SER A 22 36.99 4.46 -16.36
N THR A 23 36.85 4.52 -17.69
CA THR A 23 36.29 5.69 -18.38
C THR A 23 34.76 5.76 -18.18
N LYS A 24 34.25 6.96 -17.86
CA LYS A 24 32.80 7.17 -17.66
C LYS A 24 32.00 7.12 -18.96
N ASP A 25 32.63 7.46 -20.08
CA ASP A 25 31.93 7.67 -21.36
C ASP A 25 31.55 6.34 -22.04
N LEU A 26 32.36 5.29 -21.85
CA LEU A 26 32.05 3.92 -22.28
C LEU A 26 31.42 3.05 -21.17
N GLY A 27 31.29 3.58 -19.95
CA GLY A 27 30.69 2.87 -18.80
C GLY A 27 31.38 1.55 -18.47
N GLN A 28 32.70 1.48 -18.67
CA GLN A 28 33.53 0.29 -18.46
C GLN A 28 33.65 -0.06 -16.97
N VAL A 29 33.45 -1.34 -16.64
CA VAL A 29 33.48 -1.83 -15.25
C VAL A 29 34.27 -3.14 -15.16
N PHE A 30 35.50 -3.07 -14.67
CA PHE A 30 36.35 -4.25 -14.49
C PHE A 30 35.80 -5.16 -13.37
N THR A 31 35.73 -6.46 -13.66
CA THR A 31 35.00 -7.43 -12.82
C THR A 31 35.94 -8.15 -11.86
N PRO A 32 35.74 -8.08 -10.52
CA PRO A 32 36.56 -8.84 -9.57
C PRO A 32 36.46 -10.36 -9.79
N ASN A 33 37.58 -11.08 -9.68
CA ASN A 33 37.66 -12.52 -10.01
C ASN A 33 36.65 -13.37 -9.22
N TYR A 34 36.39 -13.03 -7.95
CA TYR A 34 35.40 -13.75 -7.15
C TYR A 34 33.97 -13.66 -7.72
N ILE A 35 33.62 -12.58 -8.43
CA ILE A 35 32.36 -12.44 -9.15
C ILE A 35 32.37 -13.35 -10.39
N VAL A 36 33.48 -13.33 -11.14
CA VAL A 36 33.67 -14.19 -12.32
C VAL A 36 33.49 -15.66 -11.95
N ASP A 37 34.13 -16.11 -10.88
CA ASP A 37 34.01 -17.49 -10.38
C ASP A 37 32.56 -17.84 -9.97
N ILE A 38 31.87 -16.96 -9.23
CA ILE A 38 30.45 -17.17 -8.87
C ILE A 38 29.59 -17.32 -10.15
N VAL A 39 29.76 -16.44 -11.13
CA VAL A 39 28.97 -16.50 -12.38
C VAL A 39 29.24 -17.80 -13.15
N LEU A 40 30.51 -18.17 -13.33
CA LEU A 40 30.89 -19.39 -14.05
C LEU A 40 30.45 -20.67 -13.31
N ASP A 41 30.48 -20.67 -11.98
CA ASP A 41 30.02 -21.81 -11.17
C ASP A 41 28.50 -22.00 -11.20
N GLU A 42 27.75 -20.90 -11.21
CA GLU A 42 26.28 -20.89 -11.20
C GLU A 42 25.67 -21.21 -12.57
N ILE A 43 26.30 -20.79 -13.69
CA ILE A 43 25.93 -21.34 -15.01
C ILE A 43 26.36 -22.81 -15.17
N GLY A 44 27.33 -23.27 -14.36
CA GLY A 44 27.84 -24.64 -14.40
C GLY A 44 28.97 -24.88 -15.41
N TYR A 45 29.77 -23.85 -15.71
CA TYR A 45 30.96 -23.96 -16.54
C TYR A 45 32.13 -24.57 -15.73
N LYS A 46 32.05 -25.90 -15.52
CA LYS A 46 33.01 -26.69 -14.74
C LYS A 46 33.01 -28.18 -15.13
N GLY A 47 34.13 -28.85 -14.87
CA GLY A 47 34.34 -30.28 -15.15
C GLY A 47 34.32 -30.63 -16.64
N ASP A 48 34.53 -31.90 -16.97
CA ASP A 48 34.82 -32.40 -18.33
C ASP A 48 33.79 -31.99 -19.39
N THR A 49 32.55 -31.71 -18.98
CA THR A 49 31.47 -31.26 -19.88
C THR A 49 31.82 -30.00 -20.67
N ILE A 50 32.70 -29.11 -20.18
CA ILE A 50 33.04 -27.86 -20.88
C ILE A 50 33.91 -28.06 -22.13
N LEU A 51 34.60 -29.21 -22.26
CA LEU A 51 35.54 -29.49 -23.36
C LEU A 51 34.89 -29.45 -24.76
N THR A 52 33.56 -29.59 -24.83
CA THR A 52 32.77 -29.64 -26.08
C THR A 52 31.75 -28.50 -26.19
N LYS A 53 31.82 -27.51 -25.29
CA LYS A 53 30.76 -26.52 -25.09
C LYS A 53 31.25 -25.11 -25.43
N LYS A 54 30.51 -24.42 -26.29
CA LYS A 54 30.87 -23.07 -26.76
C LYS A 54 30.38 -22.01 -25.77
N ILE A 55 31.27 -21.09 -25.42
CA ILE A 55 31.01 -19.98 -24.52
C ILE A 55 31.34 -18.65 -25.19
N ILE A 56 30.54 -17.61 -24.96
CA ILE A 56 30.80 -16.25 -25.43
C ILE A 56 30.75 -15.22 -24.30
N GLU A 57 31.73 -14.32 -24.28
CA GLU A 57 31.66 -13.06 -23.54
C GLU A 57 31.37 -11.87 -24.48
N PRO A 58 30.22 -11.19 -24.36
CA PRO A 58 29.76 -10.23 -25.37
C PRO A 58 30.33 -8.80 -25.21
N SER A 59 31.16 -8.54 -24.20
CA SER A 59 31.79 -7.23 -23.91
C SER A 59 32.94 -7.43 -22.92
N PHE A 60 34.06 -8.00 -23.37
CA PHE A 60 35.03 -8.62 -22.46
C PHE A 60 36.00 -7.66 -21.75
N GLY A 61 36.07 -6.40 -22.17
CA GLY A 61 36.88 -5.37 -21.51
C GLY A 61 38.34 -5.79 -21.30
N ASP A 62 38.79 -5.81 -20.05
CA ASP A 62 40.15 -6.22 -19.65
C ASP A 62 40.38 -7.74 -19.53
N GLY A 63 39.38 -8.53 -19.94
CA GLY A 63 39.48 -9.98 -20.13
C GLY A 63 39.14 -10.82 -18.91
N ALA A 64 38.61 -10.25 -17.81
CA ALA A 64 38.43 -10.95 -16.54
C ALA A 64 37.68 -12.30 -16.66
N PHE A 65 36.60 -12.37 -17.43
CA PHE A 65 35.91 -13.63 -17.71
C PHE A 65 36.66 -14.49 -18.73
N LEU A 66 37.07 -13.96 -19.90
CA LEU A 66 37.84 -14.75 -20.89
C LEU A 66 39.06 -15.46 -20.29
N ILE A 67 39.84 -14.78 -19.45
CA ILE A 67 41.02 -15.35 -18.77
C ILE A 67 40.60 -16.51 -17.87
N LYS A 68 39.52 -16.37 -17.10
CA LYS A 68 39.03 -17.42 -16.20
C LYS A 68 38.40 -18.59 -16.95
N ILE A 69 37.72 -18.32 -18.05
CA ILE A 69 37.15 -19.30 -18.98
C ILE A 69 38.27 -20.15 -19.61
N ALA A 70 39.32 -19.50 -20.11
CA ALA A 70 40.50 -20.16 -20.67
C ALA A 70 41.24 -20.97 -19.59
N GLN A 71 41.47 -20.40 -18.40
CA GLN A 71 42.11 -21.10 -17.27
C GLN A 71 41.35 -22.39 -16.93
N ARG A 72 40.04 -22.32 -16.70
CA ARG A 72 39.20 -23.49 -16.39
C ARG A 72 39.25 -24.55 -17.49
N LEU A 73 39.23 -24.14 -18.76
CA LEU A 73 39.27 -25.05 -19.90
C LEU A 73 40.63 -25.76 -20.01
N ILE A 74 41.74 -25.04 -19.83
CA ILE A 74 43.10 -25.59 -19.77
C ILE A 74 43.26 -26.55 -18.60
N GLU A 75 42.74 -26.22 -17.41
CA GLU A 75 42.82 -27.08 -16.23
C GLU A 75 42.05 -28.40 -16.44
N VAL A 76 40.87 -28.35 -17.06
CA VAL A 76 40.11 -29.56 -17.43
C VAL A 76 40.83 -30.37 -18.51
N CYS A 77 41.46 -29.73 -19.52
CA CYS A 77 42.28 -30.43 -20.52
C CYS A 77 43.45 -31.18 -19.87
N ASN A 78 44.17 -30.52 -18.94
CA ASN A 78 45.28 -31.13 -18.19
C ASN A 78 44.81 -32.31 -17.32
N LEU A 79 43.66 -32.19 -16.63
CA LEU A 79 43.09 -33.28 -15.83
C LEU A 79 42.71 -34.50 -16.68
N ASN A 80 42.30 -34.28 -17.94
CA ASN A 80 42.00 -35.32 -18.91
C ASN A 80 43.25 -35.82 -19.68
N ASN A 81 44.45 -35.33 -19.35
CA ASN A 81 45.72 -35.65 -20.01
C ASN A 81 45.74 -35.36 -21.52
N LEU A 82 44.98 -34.35 -21.97
CA LEU A 82 44.99 -33.92 -23.36
C LEU A 82 46.32 -33.24 -23.69
N SER A 83 46.78 -33.40 -24.94
CA SER A 83 47.99 -32.73 -25.42
C SER A 83 47.79 -31.22 -25.53
N ASN A 84 48.91 -30.48 -25.63
CA ASN A 84 48.87 -29.05 -25.94
C ASN A 84 48.14 -28.77 -27.25
N GLN A 85 48.31 -29.61 -28.28
CA GLN A 85 47.64 -29.44 -29.58
C GLN A 85 46.12 -29.60 -29.49
N GLU A 86 45.65 -30.57 -28.72
CA GLU A 86 44.21 -30.73 -28.43
C GLU A 86 43.68 -29.56 -27.59
N THR A 87 44.43 -29.12 -26.58
CA THR A 87 44.07 -27.99 -25.72
C THR A 87 43.95 -26.69 -26.53
N MET A 88 44.92 -26.39 -27.39
CA MET A 88 44.90 -25.24 -28.32
C MET A 88 43.65 -25.28 -29.20
N ARG A 89 43.39 -26.43 -29.83
CA ARG A 89 42.20 -26.61 -30.67
C ARG A 89 40.89 -26.40 -29.90
N ILE A 90 40.79 -26.94 -28.68
CA ILE A 90 39.62 -26.81 -27.81
C ILE A 90 39.38 -25.35 -27.40
N LEU A 91 40.44 -24.59 -27.09
CA LEU A 91 40.37 -23.15 -26.83
C LEU A 91 39.86 -22.39 -28.06
N GLU A 92 40.49 -22.60 -29.22
CA GLU A 92 40.12 -21.95 -30.48
C GLU A 92 38.68 -22.24 -30.91
N GLU A 93 38.20 -23.49 -30.76
CA GLU A 93 36.87 -23.89 -31.23
C GLU A 93 35.72 -23.46 -30.29
N ASN A 94 35.99 -23.24 -29.00
CA ASN A 94 34.95 -23.06 -27.98
C ASN A 94 34.89 -21.67 -27.34
N ILE A 95 35.97 -20.90 -27.29
CA ILE A 95 35.97 -19.57 -26.66
C ILE A 95 35.68 -18.49 -27.70
N TYR A 96 34.68 -17.67 -27.42
CA TYR A 96 34.27 -16.53 -28.23
C TYR A 96 34.22 -15.27 -27.37
N GLY A 97 34.45 -14.11 -27.99
CA GLY A 97 34.40 -12.84 -27.28
C GLY A 97 34.17 -11.66 -28.22
N ILE A 98 33.57 -10.60 -27.73
CA ILE A 98 33.41 -9.34 -28.45
C ILE A 98 33.88 -8.19 -27.53
N GLU A 99 34.66 -7.27 -28.06
CA GLU A 99 35.01 -6.01 -27.40
C GLU A 99 35.04 -4.88 -28.42
N ILE A 100 34.44 -3.74 -28.07
CA ILE A 100 34.34 -2.59 -28.98
C ILE A 100 35.61 -1.73 -28.95
N ASP A 101 36.31 -1.69 -27.81
CA ASP A 101 37.54 -0.94 -27.62
C ASP A 101 38.78 -1.69 -28.18
N PRO A 102 39.48 -1.16 -29.21
CA PRO A 102 40.60 -1.85 -29.84
C PRO A 102 41.84 -2.05 -28.94
N GLU A 103 42.03 -1.17 -27.94
CA GLU A 103 43.17 -1.24 -27.02
C GLU A 103 42.94 -2.32 -25.97
N LEU A 104 41.71 -2.39 -25.40
CA LEU A 104 41.30 -3.47 -24.51
C LEU A 104 41.25 -4.82 -25.22
N TYR A 105 40.78 -4.86 -26.47
CA TYR A 105 40.84 -6.06 -27.32
C TYR A 105 42.27 -6.61 -27.42
N SER A 106 43.22 -5.76 -27.80
CA SER A 106 44.63 -6.15 -27.99
C SER A 106 45.29 -6.60 -26.68
N LYS A 107 45.14 -5.81 -25.60
CA LYS A 107 45.70 -6.14 -24.27
C LYS A 107 45.14 -7.45 -23.70
N THR A 108 43.86 -7.76 -23.95
CA THR A 108 43.26 -9.02 -23.49
C THR A 108 43.84 -10.23 -24.24
N ILE A 109 44.13 -10.10 -25.54
CA ILE A 109 44.84 -11.15 -26.29
C ILE A 109 46.26 -11.35 -25.74
N GLU A 110 46.98 -10.28 -25.40
CA GLU A 110 48.30 -10.38 -24.74
C GLU A 110 48.21 -11.14 -23.40
N LYS A 111 47.24 -10.80 -22.54
CA LYS A 111 46.99 -11.51 -21.28
C LYS A 111 46.66 -12.99 -21.48
N LEU A 112 45.83 -13.32 -22.48
CA LEU A 112 45.47 -14.69 -22.82
C LEU A 112 46.67 -15.50 -23.32
N ASN A 113 47.50 -14.93 -24.20
CA ASN A 113 48.73 -15.57 -24.67
C ASN A 113 49.75 -15.75 -23.52
N TYR A 114 49.85 -14.77 -22.62
CA TYR A 114 50.69 -14.91 -21.43
C TYR A 114 50.16 -16.01 -20.48
N LEU A 115 48.84 -16.16 -20.33
CA LEU A 115 48.24 -17.30 -19.62
C LEU A 115 48.65 -18.64 -20.27
N LEU A 116 48.59 -18.78 -21.60
CA LEU A 116 49.04 -19.99 -22.30
C LEU A 116 50.51 -20.32 -22.00
N SER A 117 51.38 -19.30 -21.97
CA SER A 117 52.80 -19.47 -21.64
C SER A 117 53.03 -20.02 -20.22
N ILE A 118 52.20 -19.64 -19.24
CA ILE A 118 52.25 -20.18 -17.86
C ILE A 118 51.93 -21.67 -17.84
N TYR A 119 51.05 -22.15 -18.73
CA TYR A 119 50.76 -23.57 -18.90
C TYR A 119 51.71 -24.28 -19.88
N SER A 120 52.68 -23.56 -20.45
CA SER A 120 53.62 -24.08 -21.47
C SER A 120 52.90 -24.57 -22.73
N ILE A 121 51.84 -23.84 -23.11
CA ILE A 121 51.07 -24.01 -24.34
C ILE A 121 51.50 -22.90 -25.31
N ASP A 122 51.64 -23.21 -26.59
CA ASP A 122 51.98 -22.22 -27.63
C ASP A 122 50.81 -21.24 -27.87
N ASN A 123 51.11 -20.07 -28.42
CA ASN A 123 50.08 -19.08 -28.76
C ASN A 123 49.16 -19.60 -29.87
N ILE A 124 47.86 -19.32 -29.76
CA ILE A 124 46.82 -19.71 -30.73
C ILE A 124 46.31 -18.50 -31.53
N GLU A 125 45.67 -18.77 -32.66
CA GLU A 125 44.92 -17.73 -33.36
C GLU A 125 43.52 -17.61 -32.71
N TRP A 126 43.33 -16.54 -31.94
CA TRP A 126 42.06 -16.21 -31.25
C TRP A 126 40.96 -15.73 -32.23
N LYS A 127 40.76 -16.44 -33.34
CA LYS A 127 39.86 -16.16 -34.48
C LYS A 127 38.36 -15.99 -34.16
N ASN A 128 37.98 -16.27 -32.92
CA ASN A 128 36.61 -16.16 -32.39
C ASN A 128 36.46 -15.02 -31.37
N LEU A 129 37.53 -14.22 -31.15
CA LEU A 129 37.47 -12.92 -30.50
C LEU A 129 37.33 -11.84 -31.58
N TYR A 130 36.37 -10.93 -31.42
CA TYR A 130 36.04 -9.90 -32.41
C TYR A 130 36.20 -8.50 -31.82
N ASN A 131 36.89 -7.60 -32.53
CA ASN A 131 36.89 -6.17 -32.21
C ASN A 131 35.73 -5.48 -32.93
N GLU A 132 34.52 -5.62 -32.38
CA GLU A 132 33.27 -5.19 -33.00
C GLU A 132 32.28 -4.64 -31.96
N ASN A 133 31.26 -3.91 -32.42
CA ASN A 133 30.13 -3.53 -31.60
C ASN A 133 29.09 -4.68 -31.53
N THR A 134 28.91 -5.22 -30.33
CA THR A 134 28.01 -6.33 -29.99
C THR A 134 26.56 -6.14 -30.47
N ILE A 135 26.07 -4.90 -30.56
CA ILE A 135 24.72 -4.61 -31.07
C ILE A 135 24.62 -5.01 -32.55
N PHE A 136 25.65 -4.72 -33.36
CA PHE A 136 25.68 -5.05 -34.79
C PHE A 136 26.16 -6.48 -35.09
N PHE A 137 26.92 -7.11 -34.19
CA PHE A 137 27.50 -8.45 -34.38
C PHE A 137 26.47 -9.50 -34.84
N LYS A 138 26.78 -10.23 -35.93
CA LYS A 138 25.89 -11.23 -36.54
C LYS A 138 26.62 -12.57 -36.65
N THR A 139 26.09 -13.61 -36.01
CA THR A 139 26.68 -14.96 -36.08
C THR A 139 25.65 -16.07 -36.32
N ARG A 140 26.08 -17.09 -37.06
CA ARG A 140 25.39 -18.38 -37.20
C ARG A 140 25.70 -19.34 -36.06
N ALA A 141 26.76 -19.08 -35.28
CA ALA A 141 27.08 -19.87 -34.10
C ALA A 141 25.95 -19.82 -33.07
N ARG A 142 25.85 -20.87 -32.26
CA ARG A 142 24.98 -20.92 -31.09
C ARG A 142 25.75 -21.42 -29.89
N PHE A 143 25.56 -20.76 -28.75
CA PHE A 143 26.39 -20.94 -27.56
C PHE A 143 25.68 -21.78 -26.51
N ASP A 144 26.44 -22.66 -25.86
CA ASP A 144 25.98 -23.39 -24.68
C ASP A 144 26.00 -22.47 -23.45
N PHE A 145 26.95 -21.54 -23.41
CA PHE A 145 27.12 -20.59 -22.32
C PHE A 145 27.29 -19.16 -22.83
N VAL A 146 26.71 -18.21 -22.09
CA VAL A 146 27.05 -16.79 -22.16
C VAL A 146 27.46 -16.35 -20.76
N ALA A 147 28.59 -15.66 -20.62
CA ALA A 147 29.04 -15.08 -19.36
C ALA A 147 29.56 -13.66 -19.58
N GLY A 148 29.55 -12.79 -18.57
CA GLY A 148 30.19 -11.46 -18.69
C GLY A 148 29.59 -10.37 -17.80
N ASN A 149 30.09 -9.14 -18.01
CA ASN A 149 29.62 -7.91 -17.39
C ASN A 149 29.24 -6.87 -18.49
N PRO A 150 27.98 -6.82 -18.95
CA PRO A 150 27.52 -5.86 -19.96
C PRO A 150 27.73 -4.39 -19.55
N PRO A 151 27.90 -3.45 -20.50
CA PRO A 151 28.22 -2.05 -20.20
C PRO A 151 27.10 -1.30 -19.45
N TYR A 152 27.46 -0.50 -18.44
CA TYR A 152 26.49 0.21 -17.58
C TYR A 152 26.18 1.63 -18.13
N VAL A 153 25.93 1.71 -19.44
CA VAL A 153 25.74 2.96 -20.19
C VAL A 153 24.25 3.26 -20.42
N ARG A 154 23.92 4.56 -20.43
CA ARG A 154 22.58 5.02 -20.83
C ARG A 154 22.45 5.09 -22.35
N ILE A 155 21.31 4.65 -22.89
CA ILE A 155 21.05 4.63 -24.34
C ILE A 155 21.16 6.03 -24.99
N HIS A 156 20.98 7.13 -24.26
CA HIS A 156 21.17 8.48 -24.81
C HIS A 156 22.64 8.95 -24.89
N ASN A 157 23.59 8.22 -24.29
CA ASN A 157 25.03 8.54 -24.29
C ASN A 157 25.83 7.80 -25.38
N ILE A 158 25.24 6.80 -26.03
CA ILE A 158 25.85 6.09 -27.17
C ILE A 158 25.57 6.80 -28.50
N ASP A 159 26.33 6.43 -29.52
CA ASP A 159 26.27 7.00 -30.86
C ASP A 159 24.88 6.84 -31.53
N GLU A 160 24.62 7.64 -32.57
CA GLU A 160 23.32 7.65 -33.24
C GLU A 160 23.00 6.38 -34.03
N GLU A 161 24.02 5.71 -34.58
CA GLU A 161 23.84 4.49 -35.37
C GLU A 161 23.36 3.34 -34.46
N THR A 162 24.08 3.10 -33.35
CA THR A 162 23.70 2.13 -32.33
C THR A 162 22.31 2.46 -31.75
N ARG A 163 22.01 3.73 -31.45
CA ARG A 163 20.66 4.14 -30.98
C ARG A 163 19.57 3.84 -31.99
N ASN A 164 19.84 3.92 -33.29
CA ASN A 164 18.87 3.60 -34.33
C ASN A 164 18.65 2.10 -34.46
N GLU A 165 19.70 1.27 -34.42
CA GLU A 165 19.56 -0.19 -34.46
C GLU A 165 18.84 -0.74 -33.22
N LEU A 166 19.09 -0.16 -32.04
CA LEU A 166 18.38 -0.55 -30.80
C LEU A 166 16.86 -0.34 -30.86
N LYS A 167 16.33 0.50 -31.74
CA LYS A 167 14.85 0.64 -31.92
C LYS A 167 14.20 -0.67 -32.43
N ASN A 168 14.98 -1.56 -33.03
CA ASN A 168 14.52 -2.87 -33.48
C ASN A 168 14.44 -3.92 -32.35
N TYR A 169 14.95 -3.60 -31.14
CA TYR A 169 14.98 -4.52 -30.00
C TYR A 169 13.66 -4.46 -29.21
N LYS A 170 13.18 -5.63 -28.79
CA LYS A 170 11.90 -5.84 -28.09
C LYS A 170 11.79 -5.12 -26.75
N PHE A 171 12.90 -4.92 -26.02
CA PHE A 171 12.89 -4.23 -24.73
C PHE A 171 13.41 -2.78 -24.79
N SER A 172 13.54 -2.19 -25.98
CA SER A 172 14.07 -0.84 -26.17
C SER A 172 13.09 0.26 -25.76
N ASP A 173 11.78 0.05 -25.95
CA ASP A 173 10.75 1.06 -25.70
C ASP A 173 10.72 1.53 -24.23
N GLY A 174 10.83 2.84 -24.04
CA GLY A 174 10.96 3.51 -22.73
C GLY A 174 12.22 3.15 -21.93
N CYS A 175 13.00 2.14 -22.34
CA CYS A 175 14.20 1.71 -21.65
C CYS A 175 15.34 2.69 -21.91
N THR A 176 16.18 2.90 -20.89
CA THR A 176 17.33 3.82 -21.00
C THR A 176 18.66 3.16 -20.69
N ASP A 177 18.70 1.85 -20.46
CA ASP A 177 19.86 1.13 -19.95
C ASP A 177 20.33 0.05 -20.95
N LEU A 178 21.56 0.16 -21.44
CA LEU A 178 22.07 -0.67 -22.54
C LEU A 178 22.18 -2.16 -22.20
N TYR A 179 22.46 -2.51 -20.93
CA TYR A 179 22.63 -3.91 -20.50
C TYR A 179 21.39 -4.79 -20.74
N ILE A 180 20.18 -4.20 -20.82
CA ILE A 180 18.94 -4.94 -21.16
C ILE A 180 18.98 -5.44 -22.60
N MET A 181 19.59 -4.68 -23.51
CA MET A 181 19.77 -5.05 -24.91
C MET A 181 20.79 -6.19 -25.07
N PHE A 182 21.78 -6.27 -24.17
CA PHE A 182 22.73 -7.39 -24.11
C PHE A 182 22.06 -8.69 -23.70
N PHE A 183 21.12 -8.68 -22.73
CA PHE A 183 20.31 -9.85 -22.42
C PHE A 183 19.52 -10.34 -23.66
N GLU A 184 18.85 -9.43 -24.37
CA GLU A 184 18.09 -9.78 -25.58
C GLU A 184 18.98 -10.36 -26.69
N LYS A 185 20.09 -9.68 -27.01
CA LYS A 185 21.07 -10.13 -28.00
C LYS A 185 21.61 -11.53 -27.68
N CYS A 186 21.96 -11.76 -26.42
CA CYS A 186 22.58 -12.99 -25.98
C CYS A 186 21.59 -14.17 -25.92
N LEU A 187 20.36 -13.95 -25.47
CA LEU A 187 19.31 -14.99 -25.47
C LEU A 187 18.95 -15.48 -26.89
N ASN A 188 19.12 -14.63 -27.91
CA ASN A 188 18.91 -14.97 -29.32
C ASN A 188 20.03 -15.84 -29.93
N ILE A 189 21.27 -15.71 -29.46
CA ILE A 189 22.42 -16.54 -29.88
C ILE A 189 22.65 -17.77 -28.97
N LEU A 190 21.98 -17.84 -27.82
CA LEU A 190 22.05 -18.98 -26.90
C LEU A 190 21.29 -20.20 -27.46
N LYS A 191 21.86 -21.41 -27.32
CA LYS A 191 21.22 -22.68 -27.70
C LYS A 191 19.89 -22.91 -26.95
N LYS A 192 19.11 -23.91 -27.37
CA LYS A 192 17.87 -24.29 -26.67
C LYS A 192 18.13 -24.82 -25.26
N ASP A 193 19.28 -25.45 -25.04
CA ASP A 193 19.75 -25.98 -23.76
C ASP A 193 20.81 -25.10 -23.08
N GLY A 194 21.04 -23.89 -23.62
CA GLY A 194 22.11 -23.01 -23.16
C GLY A 194 21.75 -22.15 -21.95
N LYS A 195 22.79 -21.66 -21.26
CA LYS A 195 22.70 -20.86 -20.04
C LYS A 195 23.41 -19.52 -20.17
N LEU A 196 22.92 -18.50 -19.49
CA LEU A 196 23.48 -17.15 -19.49
C LEU A 196 23.68 -16.68 -18.05
N GLY A 197 24.85 -16.14 -17.74
CA GLY A 197 25.15 -15.53 -16.44
C GLY A 197 25.74 -14.14 -16.60
N PHE A 198 25.04 -13.11 -16.16
CA PHE A 198 25.57 -11.74 -16.17
C PHE A 198 25.53 -11.10 -14.78
N ILE A 199 26.57 -10.34 -14.45
CA ILE A 199 26.47 -9.28 -13.43
C ILE A 199 26.01 -7.99 -14.09
N THR A 200 24.90 -7.41 -13.60
CA THR A 200 24.28 -6.19 -14.15
C THR A 200 23.69 -5.33 -13.03
N PRO A 201 23.31 -4.07 -13.28
CA PRO A 201 22.54 -3.28 -12.32
C PRO A 201 21.25 -4.00 -11.92
N ASN A 202 20.97 -4.13 -10.63
CA ASN A 202 19.74 -4.81 -10.15
C ASN A 202 18.45 -3.99 -10.40
N SER A 203 18.56 -2.83 -11.06
CA SER A 203 17.44 -1.92 -11.32
C SER A 203 16.33 -2.56 -12.14
N TYR A 204 16.61 -3.58 -12.96
CA TYR A 204 15.58 -4.30 -13.75
C TYR A 204 14.52 -4.98 -12.90
N MET A 205 14.82 -5.32 -11.65
CA MET A 205 13.84 -5.89 -10.73
C MET A 205 12.73 -4.90 -10.38
N THR A 206 13.01 -3.58 -10.40
CA THR A 206 12.07 -2.56 -9.87
C THR A 206 11.74 -1.42 -10.84
N ASN A 207 12.55 -1.17 -11.86
CA ASN A 207 12.38 -0.06 -12.80
C ASN A 207 11.14 -0.26 -13.69
N THR A 208 10.27 0.75 -13.79
CA THR A 208 9.02 0.67 -14.56
C THR A 208 9.27 0.57 -16.07
N SER A 209 10.34 1.18 -16.59
CA SER A 209 10.68 1.07 -18.03
C SER A 209 11.15 -0.33 -18.46
N GLN A 210 11.50 -1.19 -17.51
CA GLN A 210 12.02 -2.54 -17.78
C GLN A 210 10.96 -3.63 -17.50
N LYS A 211 9.68 -3.21 -17.46
CA LYS A 211 8.49 -4.05 -17.26
C LYS A 211 8.33 -5.15 -18.31
N SER A 212 8.60 -4.83 -19.58
CA SER A 212 8.55 -5.77 -20.71
C SER A 212 9.59 -6.89 -20.58
N PHE A 213 10.80 -6.55 -20.14
CA PHE A 213 11.88 -7.50 -19.87
C PHE A 213 11.53 -8.45 -18.70
N ARG A 214 11.04 -7.93 -17.57
CA ARG A 214 10.55 -8.76 -16.45
C ARG A 214 9.46 -9.75 -16.88
N LYS A 215 8.43 -9.28 -17.59
CA LYS A 215 7.35 -10.14 -18.10
C LYS A 215 7.88 -11.23 -19.03
N TYR A 216 8.90 -10.93 -19.85
CA TYR A 216 9.52 -11.93 -20.73
C TYR A 216 10.31 -12.99 -19.96
N LEU A 217 11.15 -12.61 -18.99
CA LEU A 217 11.92 -13.57 -18.19
C LEU A 217 11.03 -14.57 -17.45
N MET A 218 9.89 -14.10 -16.92
CA MET A 218 8.89 -14.95 -16.26
C MET A 218 8.13 -15.82 -17.28
N LYS A 219 7.60 -15.24 -18.36
CA LYS A 219 6.82 -15.97 -19.37
C LYS A 219 7.61 -17.14 -19.99
N GLU A 220 8.88 -16.92 -20.30
CA GLU A 220 9.73 -17.93 -20.95
C GLU A 220 10.41 -18.87 -19.92
N ASN A 221 10.06 -18.79 -18.63
CA ASN A 221 10.63 -19.58 -17.52
C ASN A 221 12.17 -19.61 -17.50
N LEU A 222 12.81 -18.47 -17.73
CA LEU A 222 14.26 -18.44 -17.95
C LEU A 222 15.08 -18.34 -16.66
N ILE A 223 14.55 -17.71 -15.62
CA ILE A 223 15.33 -17.41 -14.41
C ILE A 223 15.65 -18.71 -13.67
N LYS A 224 16.93 -18.99 -13.41
CA LYS A 224 17.34 -20.08 -12.52
C LYS A 224 17.77 -19.57 -11.15
N ASN A 225 18.72 -18.63 -11.11
CA ASN A 225 19.22 -18.03 -9.87
C ASN A 225 19.36 -16.51 -10.02
N ILE A 226 19.07 -15.78 -8.94
CA ILE A 226 19.38 -14.36 -8.79
C ILE A 226 20.20 -14.19 -7.51
N ILE A 227 21.36 -13.53 -7.60
CA ILE A 227 22.21 -13.17 -6.47
C ILE A 227 22.30 -11.64 -6.40
N ASP A 228 21.56 -11.04 -5.48
CA ASP A 228 21.49 -9.59 -5.30
C ASP A 228 22.55 -9.11 -4.30
N PHE A 229 23.35 -8.11 -4.67
CA PHE A 229 24.34 -7.51 -3.77
C PHE A 229 23.73 -6.44 -2.86
N LYS A 230 22.43 -6.13 -3.03
CA LYS A 230 21.63 -5.21 -2.20
C LYS A 230 22.25 -3.81 -2.08
N SER A 231 23.06 -3.58 -1.06
CA SER A 231 23.76 -2.32 -0.74
C SER A 231 25.28 -2.47 -0.70
N GLU A 232 25.81 -3.69 -0.83
CA GLU A 232 27.25 -3.98 -0.92
C GLU A 232 27.79 -3.39 -2.22
N LYS A 233 28.88 -2.63 -2.15
CA LYS A 233 29.54 -2.08 -3.33
C LYS A 233 30.53 -3.09 -3.91
N VAL A 234 30.14 -3.75 -5.00
CA VAL A 234 31.03 -4.65 -5.77
C VAL A 234 32.17 -3.88 -6.46
N PHE A 235 31.88 -2.65 -6.90
CA PHE A 235 32.78 -1.81 -7.69
C PHE A 235 33.10 -0.52 -6.95
N GLU A 236 34.39 -0.24 -6.72
CA GLU A 236 34.86 0.87 -5.89
C GLU A 236 34.39 2.25 -6.42
N ASN A 237 34.45 2.42 -7.75
CA ASN A 237 34.21 3.71 -8.42
C ASN A 237 32.76 3.95 -8.85
N ILE A 238 31.82 3.03 -8.57
CA ILE A 238 30.46 3.08 -9.12
C ILE A 238 29.43 2.91 -8.00
N SER A 239 28.44 3.81 -7.95
CA SER A 239 27.37 3.81 -6.95
C SER A 239 26.16 2.92 -7.29
N THR A 240 26.29 2.08 -8.32
CA THR A 240 25.21 1.26 -8.86
C THR A 240 25.11 -0.06 -8.12
N TYR A 241 23.92 -0.40 -7.61
CA TYR A 241 23.64 -1.69 -7.01
C TYR A 241 23.48 -2.76 -8.10
N THR A 242 24.06 -3.94 -7.88
CA THR A 242 24.16 -4.98 -8.91
C THR A 242 23.59 -6.31 -8.43
N ALA A 243 23.31 -7.18 -9.40
CA ALA A 243 22.93 -8.55 -9.18
C ALA A 243 23.57 -9.44 -10.26
N ILE A 244 23.95 -10.66 -9.87
CA ILE A 244 24.20 -11.75 -10.80
C ILE A 244 22.85 -12.38 -11.16
N THR A 245 22.57 -12.49 -12.45
CA THR A 245 21.35 -13.07 -13.00
C THR A 245 21.72 -14.28 -13.84
N ILE A 246 21.21 -15.45 -13.48
CA ILE A 246 21.46 -16.73 -14.13
C ILE A 246 20.18 -17.17 -14.83
N LEU A 247 20.25 -17.32 -16.15
CA LEU A 247 19.17 -17.77 -17.02
C LEU A 247 19.50 -19.13 -17.62
N ASP A 248 18.51 -20.01 -17.74
CA ASP A 248 18.65 -21.37 -18.27
C ASP A 248 17.50 -21.68 -19.24
N LYS A 249 17.78 -21.86 -20.53
CA LYS A 249 16.77 -22.17 -21.55
C LYS A 249 16.32 -23.64 -21.53
N ALA A 250 17.05 -24.52 -20.83
CA ALA A 250 16.69 -25.92 -20.61
C ALA A 250 15.74 -26.14 -19.44
N LYS A 251 15.44 -25.08 -18.65
CA LYS A 251 14.74 -25.15 -17.38
C LYS A 251 13.34 -25.75 -17.53
N LYS A 252 13.06 -26.80 -16.74
CA LYS A 252 11.78 -27.54 -16.73
C LYS A 252 10.96 -27.32 -15.46
N ASP A 253 11.64 -27.17 -14.33
CA ASP A 253 11.04 -26.71 -13.09
C ASP A 253 10.55 -25.26 -13.23
N TYR A 254 9.51 -24.88 -12.50
CA TYR A 254 9.04 -23.49 -12.49
C TYR A 254 9.73 -22.63 -11.43
N ASP A 255 10.61 -23.21 -10.61
CA ASP A 255 11.14 -22.55 -9.43
C ASP A 255 12.50 -21.90 -9.69
N PHE A 256 12.79 -20.78 -9.04
CA PHE A 256 14.09 -20.12 -9.10
C PHE A 256 14.55 -19.71 -7.71
N THR A 257 15.86 -19.77 -7.47
CA THR A 257 16.45 -19.44 -6.17
C THR A 257 16.86 -17.97 -6.12
N TYR A 258 16.46 -17.31 -5.04
CA TYR A 258 16.93 -15.98 -4.70
C TYR A 258 17.95 -16.04 -3.56
N LYS A 259 19.09 -15.36 -3.78
CA LYS A 259 20.23 -15.30 -2.87
C LYS A 259 20.64 -13.84 -2.67
N VAL A 260 21.23 -13.54 -1.52
CA VAL A 260 21.86 -12.24 -1.25
C VAL A 260 23.34 -12.45 -0.97
N TYR A 261 24.20 -11.64 -1.60
CA TYR A 261 25.61 -11.59 -1.27
C TYR A 261 25.85 -10.58 -0.14
N SER A 262 26.40 -11.03 0.99
CA SER A 262 26.81 -10.13 2.08
C SER A 262 27.89 -10.76 2.96
N LYS A 263 28.74 -9.93 3.57
CA LYS A 263 29.89 -10.37 4.38
C LYS A 263 30.81 -11.38 3.65
N LYS A 264 31.00 -11.17 2.34
CA LYS A 264 31.77 -12.01 1.41
C LYS A 264 31.19 -13.41 1.08
N GLU A 265 29.95 -13.69 1.46
CA GLU A 265 29.29 -14.98 1.23
C GLU A 265 27.97 -14.81 0.48
N THR A 266 27.65 -15.77 -0.39
CA THR A 266 26.31 -15.90 -1.01
C THR A 266 25.39 -16.67 -0.08
N LYS A 267 24.30 -16.05 0.37
CA LYS A 267 23.34 -16.64 1.31
C LYS A 267 22.01 -16.91 0.61
N PHE A 268 21.49 -18.12 0.76
CA PHE A 268 20.12 -18.46 0.37
C PHE A 268 19.13 -17.59 1.15
N VAL A 269 18.07 -17.13 0.49
CA VAL A 269 17.01 -16.33 1.12
C VAL A 269 15.64 -17.01 0.94
N SER A 270 15.32 -17.43 -0.29
CA SER A 270 14.06 -18.10 -0.62
C SER A 270 14.11 -18.75 -2.00
N ASN A 271 13.17 -19.66 -2.25
CA ASN A 271 12.78 -20.05 -3.60
C ASN A 271 11.46 -19.34 -3.97
N TYR A 272 11.24 -19.16 -5.26
CA TYR A 272 10.00 -18.64 -5.83
C TYR A 272 9.56 -19.53 -6.97
N SER A 273 8.26 -19.76 -7.15
CA SER A 273 7.77 -20.33 -8.39
C SER A 273 7.40 -19.22 -9.36
N ILE A 274 7.73 -19.36 -10.65
CA ILE A 274 7.20 -18.41 -11.64
C ILE A 274 5.65 -18.49 -11.74
N LEU A 275 5.05 -19.57 -11.24
CA LEU A 275 3.59 -19.76 -11.16
C LEU A 275 2.93 -18.79 -10.15
N ASP A 276 3.70 -18.28 -9.19
CA ASP A 276 3.24 -17.23 -8.24
C ASP A 276 3.04 -15.87 -8.95
N PHE A 277 3.50 -15.74 -10.20
CA PHE A 277 3.46 -14.52 -11.00
C PHE A 277 2.44 -14.63 -12.14
N ASN A 278 1.27 -14.02 -11.97
CA ASN A 278 0.27 -13.88 -13.02
C ASN A 278 0.63 -12.77 -14.04
N GLU A 279 -0.18 -12.58 -15.08
CA GLU A 279 0.05 -11.57 -16.13
C GLU A 279 0.24 -10.12 -15.62
N GLN A 280 -0.34 -9.79 -14.46
CA GLN A 280 -0.19 -8.49 -13.81
C GLN A 280 1.06 -8.48 -12.91
N THR A 281 1.23 -9.45 -12.02
CA THR A 281 2.31 -9.45 -11.02
C THR A 281 3.69 -9.78 -11.60
N SER A 282 3.78 -10.56 -12.68
CA SER A 282 5.01 -10.76 -13.49
C SER A 282 5.63 -9.45 -14.02
N SER A 283 4.85 -8.37 -14.01
CA SER A 283 5.20 -7.07 -14.58
C SER A 283 5.40 -5.96 -13.53
N GLU A 284 4.96 -6.19 -12.29
CA GLU A 284 5.20 -5.29 -11.15
C GLU A 284 6.69 -5.34 -10.71
N PRO A 285 7.13 -4.43 -9.82
CA PRO A 285 8.43 -4.53 -9.15
C PRO A 285 8.57 -5.83 -8.34
N TRP A 286 9.66 -6.57 -8.58
CA TRP A 286 10.04 -7.74 -7.81
C TRP A 286 10.71 -7.31 -6.50
N ASN A 287 10.07 -7.65 -5.37
CA ASN A 287 10.57 -7.42 -4.03
C ASN A 287 10.92 -8.78 -3.42
N PHE A 288 12.08 -9.34 -3.80
CA PHE A 288 12.50 -10.65 -3.29
C PHE A 288 13.09 -10.54 -1.88
N ASP A 289 12.52 -11.31 -0.95
CA ASP A 289 12.89 -11.41 0.46
C ASP A 289 12.62 -12.84 1.00
N THR A 290 12.65 -13.06 2.33
CA THR A 290 12.34 -14.37 2.95
C THR A 290 10.88 -14.78 2.74
N GLU A 291 10.58 -16.08 2.85
CA GLU A 291 9.20 -16.60 2.74
C GLU A 291 8.25 -15.94 3.74
N GLU A 292 8.69 -15.71 4.99
CA GLU A 292 7.95 -14.95 6.01
C GLU A 292 7.60 -13.53 5.53
N ASN A 293 8.60 -12.80 5.02
CA ASN A 293 8.41 -11.44 4.51
C ASN A 293 7.52 -11.41 3.25
N ASN A 294 7.59 -12.42 2.39
CA ASN A 294 6.73 -12.56 1.22
C ASN A 294 5.28 -12.85 1.62
N ASN A 295 5.06 -13.72 2.60
CA ASN A 295 3.74 -14.01 3.16
C ASN A 295 3.13 -12.74 3.78
N LEU A 296 3.92 -11.96 4.51
CA LEU A 296 3.49 -10.65 5.01
C LEU A 296 3.17 -9.68 3.86
N LEU A 297 3.98 -9.58 2.81
CA LEU A 297 3.67 -8.75 1.64
C LEU A 297 2.38 -9.16 0.95
N ASN A 298 2.13 -10.45 0.80
CA ASN A 298 0.93 -10.97 0.15
C ASN A 298 -0.31 -10.74 1.02
N LEU A 299 -0.21 -10.98 2.34
CA LEU A 299 -1.24 -10.59 3.31
C LEU A 299 -1.56 -9.09 3.20
N ILE A 300 -0.54 -8.22 3.15
CA ILE A 300 -0.73 -6.77 3.02
C ILE A 300 -1.38 -6.40 1.68
N ARG A 301 -0.94 -6.99 0.57
CA ARG A 301 -1.45 -6.71 -0.79
C ARG A 301 -2.89 -7.18 -1.02
N ASN A 302 -3.31 -8.26 -0.35
CA ASN A 302 -4.63 -8.87 -0.54
C ASN A 302 -5.74 -8.25 0.33
N ARG A 303 -5.41 -7.26 1.18
CA ARG A 303 -6.41 -6.51 1.97
C ARG A 303 -7.27 -5.65 1.03
N SER A 304 -8.59 -5.63 1.27
CA SER A 304 -9.56 -4.88 0.43
C SER A 304 -9.34 -3.36 0.46
N LEU A 305 -8.61 -2.86 1.45
CA LEU A 305 -8.39 -1.45 1.73
C LEU A 305 -6.90 -1.09 1.68
N THR A 306 -6.57 0.01 1.00
CA THR A 306 -5.21 0.59 0.93
C THR A 306 -5.16 1.94 1.63
N LEU A 307 -3.98 2.33 2.12
CA LEU A 307 -3.80 3.57 2.89
C LEU A 307 -4.20 4.83 2.10
N GLU A 308 -4.07 4.81 0.77
CA GLU A 308 -4.52 5.90 -0.10
C GLU A 308 -6.04 6.11 -0.14
N LYS A 309 -6.85 5.13 0.29
CA LYS A 309 -8.30 5.32 0.48
C LYS A 309 -8.63 6.24 1.67
N TYR A 310 -7.70 6.38 2.64
CA TYR A 310 -7.91 7.11 3.90
C TYR A 310 -7.04 8.37 4.04
N ALA A 311 -5.89 8.40 3.35
CA ALA A 311 -4.88 9.45 3.47
C ALA A 311 -4.39 9.93 2.10
N THR A 312 -4.24 11.25 1.94
CA THR A 312 -3.54 11.82 0.77
C THR A 312 -2.04 11.85 1.03
N ILE A 313 -1.30 10.96 0.37
CA ILE A 313 0.16 10.87 0.45
C ILE A 313 0.81 11.48 -0.79
N GLN A 314 1.76 12.41 -0.59
CA GLN A 314 2.40 13.14 -1.70
C GLN A 314 3.75 13.77 -1.29
N TYR A 315 4.52 14.24 -2.28
CA TYR A 315 5.71 15.03 -2.02
C TYR A 315 5.36 16.49 -1.66
N GLY A 316 6.22 17.11 -0.85
CA GLY A 316 6.20 18.54 -0.58
C GLY A 316 6.41 19.41 -1.83
N VAL A 317 6.21 20.72 -1.69
CA VAL A 317 6.34 21.69 -2.80
C VAL A 317 7.74 21.68 -3.42
N ALA A 318 7.81 21.93 -4.73
CA ALA A 318 9.06 21.92 -5.49
C ALA A 318 9.30 23.28 -6.16
N THR A 319 10.16 24.10 -5.53
CA THR A 319 10.48 25.46 -6.01
C THR A 319 11.33 25.43 -7.30
N ASN A 320 12.07 24.33 -7.53
CA ASN A 320 13.16 24.18 -8.52
C ASN A 320 14.30 25.21 -8.38
N LYS A 321 14.35 25.99 -7.29
CA LYS A 321 15.40 26.99 -7.00
C LYS A 321 15.34 27.41 -5.52
N ASP A 322 15.52 26.45 -4.61
CA ASP A 322 15.31 26.63 -3.17
C ASP A 322 16.03 27.87 -2.60
N GLY A 323 17.22 28.19 -3.10
CA GLY A 323 18.02 29.35 -2.69
C GLY A 323 17.47 30.73 -3.05
N ILE A 324 16.35 30.83 -3.77
CA ILE A 324 15.63 32.11 -4.01
C ILE A 324 14.34 32.18 -3.19
N TYR A 325 13.70 31.04 -2.91
CA TYR A 325 12.42 31.04 -2.20
C TYR A 325 12.58 30.87 -0.69
N ILE A 326 13.63 30.17 -0.22
CA ILE A 326 13.78 29.74 1.17
C ILE A 326 14.96 30.46 1.82
N GLY A 327 14.71 31.10 2.96
CA GLY A 327 15.70 31.86 3.70
C GLY A 327 15.44 31.93 5.20
N LYS A 328 16.36 32.58 5.90
CA LYS A 328 16.27 32.85 7.34
C LYS A 328 15.77 34.27 7.58
N LYS A 329 14.63 34.43 8.26
CA LYS A 329 14.12 35.74 8.66
C LYS A 329 14.83 36.25 9.92
N SER A 330 14.88 37.57 10.05
CA SER A 330 15.09 38.30 11.31
C SER A 330 14.04 39.42 11.42
N LYS A 331 13.67 39.76 12.66
CA LYS A 331 12.54 40.64 12.95
C LYS A 331 12.87 42.11 12.70
N ILE A 332 12.10 42.78 11.85
CA ILE A 332 12.15 44.23 11.64
C ILE A 332 10.73 44.80 11.74
N GLY A 333 10.38 45.33 12.90
CA GLY A 333 9.04 45.84 13.19
C GLY A 333 7.96 44.76 13.08
N ARG A 334 6.72 45.20 12.82
CA ARG A 334 5.53 44.32 12.75
C ARG A 334 5.31 43.72 11.36
N LEU A 335 5.37 44.56 10.32
CA LEU A 335 4.91 44.24 8.96
C LEU A 335 5.97 43.67 8.01
N LYS A 336 7.27 43.81 8.34
CA LYS A 336 8.38 43.38 7.47
C LYS A 336 9.29 42.38 8.18
N ARG A 337 10.12 41.66 7.43
CA ARG A 337 11.24 40.85 7.94
C ARG A 337 12.46 41.11 7.05
N LYS A 338 13.67 41.11 7.62
CA LYS A 338 14.87 40.91 6.81
C LYS A 338 15.00 39.42 6.56
N VAL A 339 15.27 39.00 5.32
CA VAL A 339 15.45 37.58 4.97
C VAL A 339 16.81 37.40 4.31
N SER A 340 17.58 36.43 4.81
CA SER A 340 18.85 35.99 4.25
C SER A 340 18.67 34.68 3.49
N PHE A 341 19.04 34.67 2.21
CA PHE A 341 18.87 33.53 1.32
C PHE A 341 20.21 32.81 1.13
N THR A 342 20.60 32.00 2.12
CA THR A 342 21.96 31.43 2.27
C THR A 342 22.40 30.47 1.16
N ASN A 343 21.47 30.03 0.31
CA ASN A 343 21.73 29.20 -0.88
C ASN A 343 21.52 29.96 -2.20
N GLY A 344 21.31 31.27 -2.16
CA GLY A 344 21.19 32.13 -3.34
C GLY A 344 22.53 32.41 -4.02
N LEU A 345 22.49 33.15 -5.13
CA LEU A 345 23.69 33.57 -5.86
C LEU A 345 24.46 34.65 -5.11
N ASP A 346 23.74 35.62 -4.53
CA ASP A 346 24.30 36.61 -3.62
C ASP A 346 24.23 36.09 -2.18
N LYS A 347 25.19 35.25 -1.80
CA LYS A 347 25.46 34.98 -0.39
C LYS A 347 25.76 36.31 0.32
N ASP A 348 25.42 36.37 1.60
CA ASP A 348 25.58 37.53 2.49
C ASP A 348 24.69 38.76 2.23
N LYS A 349 23.88 38.80 1.15
CA LYS A 349 22.80 39.81 1.01
C LYS A 349 21.58 39.49 1.87
N THR A 350 20.93 40.54 2.37
CA THR A 350 19.63 40.46 3.05
C THR A 350 18.64 41.40 2.39
N PHE A 351 17.39 40.94 2.26
CA PHE A 351 16.31 41.69 1.62
C PHE A 351 15.19 41.93 2.63
N GLU A 352 14.55 43.09 2.60
CA GLU A 352 13.29 43.27 3.32
C GLU A 352 12.16 42.61 2.52
N ILE A 353 11.31 41.83 3.18
CA ILE A 353 10.14 41.17 2.60
C ILE A 353 8.95 41.39 3.53
N GLU A 354 7.75 41.53 2.97
CA GLU A 354 6.50 41.64 3.72
C GLU A 354 6.25 40.37 4.56
N ALA A 355 5.89 40.52 5.83
CA ALA A 355 5.71 39.39 6.73
C ALA A 355 4.53 38.47 6.34
N SER A 356 3.57 38.97 5.56
CA SER A 356 2.33 38.28 5.18
C SER A 356 2.45 37.35 3.97
N ILE A 357 3.46 37.54 3.10
CA ILE A 357 3.77 36.62 1.99
C ILE A 357 4.75 35.51 2.42
N LEU A 358 5.32 35.59 3.62
CA LEU A 358 6.17 34.56 4.18
C LEU A 358 5.33 33.46 4.87
N ARG A 359 5.80 32.21 4.79
CA ARG A 359 5.29 31.08 5.60
C ARG A 359 6.45 30.32 6.25
N PRO A 360 6.28 29.72 7.45
CA PRO A 360 7.26 28.78 7.99
C PRO A 360 7.47 27.63 7.01
N VAL A 361 8.68 27.06 6.96
CA VAL A 361 8.98 25.99 6.00
C VAL A 361 9.92 24.93 6.57
N VAL A 362 9.59 23.65 6.33
CA VAL A 362 10.39 22.50 6.77
C VAL A 362 10.81 21.62 5.59
N LYS A 363 12.07 21.16 5.61
CA LYS A 363 12.56 20.21 4.60
C LYS A 363 12.12 18.80 4.97
N GLY A 364 11.07 18.26 4.37
CA GLY A 364 10.47 16.99 4.81
C GLY A 364 11.48 15.85 4.88
N SER A 365 12.37 15.74 3.88
CA SER A 365 13.46 14.74 3.84
C SER A 365 14.53 14.88 4.93
N LYS A 366 14.59 15.99 5.66
CA LYS A 366 15.53 16.22 6.79
C LYS A 366 14.86 16.60 8.12
N PHE A 367 13.56 16.86 8.13
CA PHE A 367 12.80 17.30 9.31
C PHE A 367 12.92 16.33 10.48
N LYS A 368 13.10 16.84 11.71
CA LYS A 368 13.29 16.05 12.94
C LYS A 368 12.24 16.41 14.01
N GLY A 369 11.00 16.64 13.61
CA GLY A 369 9.90 17.04 14.49
C GLY A 369 9.90 18.48 14.99
N ILE A 370 11.04 19.18 14.97
CA ILE A 370 11.15 20.58 15.43
C ILE A 370 11.07 21.54 14.24
N VAL A 371 10.05 22.39 14.21
CA VAL A 371 9.91 23.48 13.22
C VAL A 371 10.85 24.61 13.61
N ASP A 372 11.72 25.00 12.69
CA ASP A 372 12.60 26.14 12.84
C ASP A 372 11.82 27.41 12.43
N GLU A 373 11.29 28.14 13.42
CA GLU A 373 10.39 29.27 13.17
C GLU A 373 11.01 30.36 12.30
N ASP A 374 12.33 30.52 12.32
CA ASP A 374 13.08 31.51 11.53
C ASP A 374 13.32 31.08 10.08
N THR A 375 13.08 29.82 9.74
CA THR A 375 13.17 29.33 8.36
C THR A 375 11.84 29.56 7.65
N VAL A 376 11.86 30.40 6.61
CA VAL A 376 10.67 30.82 5.89
C VAL A 376 10.80 30.64 4.38
N ILE A 377 9.65 30.47 3.72
CA ILE A 377 9.50 30.49 2.27
C ILE A 377 8.69 31.72 1.83
N ILE A 378 9.09 32.38 0.74
CA ILE A 378 8.22 33.34 0.04
C ILE A 378 7.14 32.54 -0.68
N PHE A 379 5.88 32.77 -0.32
CA PHE A 379 4.72 32.00 -0.75
C PHE A 379 3.79 32.86 -1.62
N PRO A 380 4.04 32.99 -2.95
CA PRO A 380 3.32 33.90 -3.84
C PRO A 380 1.94 33.35 -4.28
N TYR A 381 1.20 32.76 -3.35
CA TYR A 381 -0.08 32.09 -3.61
C TYR A 381 -1.15 32.46 -2.59
N THR A 382 -2.40 32.49 -3.04
CA THR A 382 -3.60 32.72 -2.22
C THR A 382 -4.56 31.54 -2.33
N TRP A 383 -5.18 31.16 -1.21
CA TRP A 383 -6.16 30.10 -1.17
C TRP A 383 -7.49 30.54 -1.80
N ASN A 384 -7.97 29.82 -2.81
CA ASN A 384 -9.30 30.01 -3.38
C ASN A 384 -10.27 28.99 -2.77
N SER A 385 -11.04 29.40 -1.76
CA SER A 385 -11.99 28.55 -1.05
C SER A 385 -13.06 27.91 -1.94
N ASN A 386 -13.46 28.56 -3.04
CA ASN A 386 -14.48 28.05 -3.95
C ASN A 386 -13.95 26.91 -4.81
N LYS A 387 -12.71 27.03 -5.30
CA LYS A 387 -12.05 26.01 -6.13
C LYS A 387 -11.29 24.96 -5.31
N LYS A 388 -11.05 25.21 -4.02
CA LYS A 388 -10.20 24.39 -3.12
C LYS A 388 -8.78 24.19 -3.67
N VAL A 389 -8.20 25.24 -4.24
CA VAL A 389 -6.82 25.26 -4.75
C VAL A 389 -6.10 26.54 -4.35
N TYR A 390 -4.77 26.50 -4.33
CA TYR A 390 -3.95 27.70 -4.29
C TYR A 390 -3.79 28.26 -5.71
N GLU A 391 -4.11 29.55 -5.87
CA GLU A 391 -3.89 30.30 -7.11
C GLU A 391 -2.70 31.24 -6.91
N VAL A 392 -1.88 31.41 -7.95
CA VAL A 392 -0.76 32.36 -7.94
C VAL A 392 -1.28 33.79 -7.79
N ILE A 393 -0.62 34.59 -6.96
CA ILE A 393 -0.96 36.02 -6.82
C ILE A 393 -0.69 36.70 -8.18
N PRO A 394 -1.67 37.35 -8.81
CA PRO A 394 -1.47 38.05 -10.08
C PRO A 394 -0.41 39.15 -9.96
N GLU A 395 0.39 39.33 -11.00
CA GLU A 395 1.59 40.15 -10.99
C GLU A 395 1.35 41.63 -10.63
N ASN A 396 0.23 42.19 -11.10
CA ASN A 396 -0.22 43.53 -10.71
C ASN A 396 -0.56 43.60 -9.21
N VAL A 397 -1.21 42.57 -8.66
CA VAL A 397 -1.54 42.46 -7.24
C VAL A 397 -0.30 42.22 -6.38
N LEU A 398 0.68 41.46 -6.89
CA LEU A 398 1.96 41.23 -6.24
C LEU A 398 2.74 42.54 -6.12
N LYS A 399 2.85 43.30 -7.23
CA LYS A 399 3.48 44.62 -7.27
C LYS A 399 2.80 45.65 -6.36
N GLU A 400 1.47 45.64 -6.27
CA GLU A 400 0.70 46.59 -5.45
C GLU A 400 0.75 46.26 -3.94
N LYS A 401 0.56 44.99 -3.57
CA LYS A 401 0.40 44.56 -2.16
C LYS A 401 1.67 44.05 -1.50
N TYR A 402 2.65 43.63 -2.30
CA TYR A 402 3.92 43.05 -1.85
C TYR A 402 5.10 43.62 -2.66
N PRO A 403 5.26 44.96 -2.75
CA PRO A 403 6.27 45.59 -3.59
C PRO A 403 7.70 45.12 -3.29
N LEU A 404 8.04 44.83 -2.02
CA LEU A 404 9.39 44.37 -1.67
C LEU A 404 9.65 42.95 -2.14
N ALA A 405 8.66 42.05 -2.01
CA ALA A 405 8.74 40.71 -2.58
C ALA A 405 8.77 40.73 -4.13
N TYR A 406 8.07 41.67 -4.76
CA TYR A 406 8.09 41.86 -6.21
C TYR A 406 9.46 42.35 -6.70
N ASP A 407 10.02 43.39 -6.07
CA ASP A 407 11.37 43.90 -6.38
C ASP A 407 12.45 42.82 -6.14
N TYR A 408 12.29 42.01 -5.08
CA TYR A 408 13.14 40.84 -4.83
C TYR A 408 13.07 39.79 -5.96
N PHE A 409 11.87 39.49 -6.46
CA PHE A 409 11.74 38.57 -7.58
C PHE A 409 12.32 39.15 -8.87
N LEU A 410 12.11 40.44 -9.15
CA LEU A 410 12.69 41.11 -10.34
C LEU A 410 14.22 41.05 -10.32
N TYR A 411 14.84 41.26 -9.15
CA TYR A 411 16.28 41.12 -8.96
C TYR A 411 16.82 39.73 -9.39
N TYR A 412 15.97 38.70 -9.35
CA TYR A 412 16.30 37.32 -9.70
C TYR A 412 15.58 36.78 -10.96
N GLU A 413 14.89 37.63 -11.74
CA GLU A 413 14.05 37.20 -12.87
C GLU A 413 14.81 36.31 -13.87
N VAL A 414 16.00 36.74 -14.29
CA VAL A 414 16.89 36.02 -15.22
C VAL A 414 17.19 34.58 -14.76
N GLU A 415 17.19 34.34 -13.45
CA GLU A 415 17.52 33.04 -12.85
C GLU A 415 16.29 32.18 -12.55
N LEU A 416 15.12 32.82 -12.44
CA LEU A 416 13.82 32.19 -12.28
C LEU A 416 13.27 31.74 -13.64
N VAL A 417 13.47 32.49 -14.72
CA VAL A 417 13.05 32.13 -16.10
C VAL A 417 13.82 30.92 -16.65
N LYS A 418 15.07 30.69 -16.22
CA LYS A 418 15.91 29.53 -16.63
C LYS A 418 15.46 28.17 -16.07
N ARG A 419 14.42 28.12 -15.23
CA ARG A 419 14.00 26.88 -14.53
C ARG A 419 13.17 25.97 -15.44
N ASP A 420 13.06 24.70 -15.08
CA ASP A 420 12.03 23.80 -15.61
C ASP A 420 10.67 24.20 -14.97
N ILE A 421 9.88 25.01 -15.68
CA ILE A 421 8.60 25.58 -15.24
C ILE A 421 7.44 24.81 -15.91
N LYS A 422 7.28 23.52 -15.57
CA LYS A 422 6.24 22.69 -16.20
C LYS A 422 4.85 23.02 -15.63
N GLY A 423 4.07 23.75 -16.42
CA GLY A 423 2.67 24.06 -16.15
C GLY A 423 2.43 25.27 -15.25
N ALA A 424 3.45 26.08 -14.96
CA ALA A 424 3.28 27.38 -14.30
C ALA A 424 3.07 28.50 -15.33
N THR A 425 2.30 29.51 -14.94
CA THR A 425 1.81 30.60 -15.81
C THR A 425 2.55 31.93 -15.60
N LYS A 426 3.23 32.08 -14.46
CA LYS A 426 4.03 33.25 -14.08
C LYS A 426 5.46 32.84 -13.72
N TRP A 427 6.42 33.66 -14.13
CA TRP A 427 7.85 33.37 -14.01
C TRP A 427 8.35 33.25 -12.56
N TYR A 428 7.64 33.82 -11.59
CA TYR A 428 7.90 33.75 -10.15
C TYR A 428 7.15 32.60 -9.42
N GLU A 429 6.41 31.74 -10.12
CA GLU A 429 5.81 30.54 -9.50
C GLU A 429 6.87 29.51 -9.05
N TYR A 430 6.50 28.58 -8.17
CA TYR A 430 7.26 27.36 -7.96
C TYR A 430 7.32 26.54 -9.25
N GLY A 431 8.42 25.82 -9.48
CA GLY A 431 8.61 25.03 -10.71
C GLY A 431 7.60 23.89 -10.91
N ARG A 432 6.88 23.47 -9.85
CA ARG A 432 5.75 22.52 -9.93
C ARG A 432 4.67 22.86 -8.89
N SER A 433 3.42 22.60 -9.23
CA SER A 433 2.23 22.73 -8.36
C SER A 433 2.02 21.55 -7.38
N GLN A 434 2.87 20.52 -7.44
CA GLN A 434 2.77 19.34 -6.58
C GLN A 434 2.83 19.71 -5.10
N GLY A 435 1.95 19.11 -4.28
CA GLY A 435 1.93 19.33 -2.84
C GLY A 435 1.43 20.72 -2.40
N LEU A 436 1.03 21.60 -3.32
CA LEU A 436 0.58 22.95 -2.98
C LEU A 436 -0.81 22.94 -2.31
N ASN A 437 -1.79 22.31 -2.95
CA ASN A 437 -3.21 22.43 -2.54
C ASN A 437 -3.51 21.93 -1.12
N ASN A 438 -2.82 20.89 -0.64
CA ASN A 438 -3.07 20.35 0.71
C ASN A 438 -2.12 20.90 1.78
N THR A 439 -1.29 21.91 1.44
CA THR A 439 -0.32 22.47 2.41
C THR A 439 -1.00 23.19 3.59
N HIS A 440 -2.30 23.51 3.48
CA HIS A 440 -3.10 24.23 4.46
C HIS A 440 -3.79 23.34 5.50
N HIS A 441 -3.66 22.01 5.42
CA HIS A 441 -4.18 21.08 6.43
C HIS A 441 -3.11 20.78 7.48
N LYS A 442 -3.51 20.35 8.69
CA LYS A 442 -2.60 19.64 9.62
C LYS A 442 -2.11 18.37 8.93
N LYS A 443 -0.82 18.08 9.02
CA LYS A 443 -0.14 17.06 8.19
C LYS A 443 0.89 16.25 8.98
N LEU A 444 1.20 15.06 8.49
CA LEU A 444 2.33 14.26 8.93
C LEU A 444 3.47 14.38 7.92
N VAL A 445 4.71 14.47 8.40
CA VAL A 445 5.92 14.34 7.60
C VAL A 445 6.59 13.02 7.96
N ILE A 446 6.69 12.12 6.99
CA ILE A 446 7.31 10.79 7.17
C ILE A 446 8.79 10.85 6.80
N LYS A 447 9.64 10.22 7.60
CA LYS A 447 11.04 9.94 7.24
C LYS A 447 11.11 8.88 6.14
N ASN A 448 10.87 9.32 4.91
CA ASN A 448 10.89 8.43 3.75
C ASN A 448 12.28 7.81 3.49
N ILE A 449 13.36 8.44 3.98
CA ILE A 449 14.70 7.85 4.07
C ILE A 449 14.99 7.57 5.55
N TYR A 450 15.30 6.31 5.88
CA TYR A 450 15.47 5.81 7.24
C TYR A 450 16.61 4.80 7.34
N SER A 451 17.21 4.65 8.52
CA SER A 451 18.26 3.64 8.79
C SER A 451 17.64 2.25 8.98
N LEU A 452 18.42 1.19 8.79
CA LEU A 452 18.03 -0.17 9.20
C LEU A 452 18.33 -0.46 10.68
N GLU A 453 18.96 0.48 11.40
CA GLU A 453 19.32 0.37 12.82
C GLU A 453 18.26 0.92 13.79
N GLN A 454 17.09 1.30 13.29
CA GLN A 454 15.95 1.82 14.07
C GLN A 454 14.79 0.81 14.08
N ASP A 455 13.86 0.95 15.03
CA ASP A 455 12.77 -0.03 15.23
C ASP A 455 11.45 0.34 14.53
N LYS A 456 11.29 1.61 14.12
CA LYS A 456 10.11 2.12 13.39
C LYS A 456 10.48 3.24 12.43
N ILE A 457 9.60 3.57 11.48
CA ILE A 457 9.74 4.79 10.68
C ILE A 457 9.28 5.99 11.53
N GLU A 458 10.09 7.05 11.57
CA GLU A 458 9.72 8.26 12.29
C GLU A 458 8.70 9.08 11.49
N VAL A 459 7.63 9.50 12.16
CA VAL A 459 6.54 10.30 11.59
C VAL A 459 6.27 11.48 12.52
N TYR A 460 6.36 12.70 11.99
CA TYR A 460 6.22 13.91 12.78
C TYR A 460 5.01 14.73 12.32
N GLU A 461 4.27 15.29 13.27
CA GLU A 461 3.19 16.25 12.96
C GLU A 461 3.76 17.62 12.58
N VAL A 462 3.04 18.30 11.68
CA VAL A 462 3.31 19.66 11.22
C VAL A 462 1.96 20.39 11.11
N ASP A 463 1.93 21.64 11.59
CA ASP A 463 0.73 22.49 11.59
C ASP A 463 0.26 22.88 10.17
N SER A 464 -0.89 23.57 10.08
CA SER A 464 -1.50 24.02 8.82
C SER A 464 -0.74 25.15 8.10
N GLU A 465 0.02 25.99 8.80
CA GLU A 465 0.71 27.16 8.22
C GLU A 465 2.10 26.81 7.68
N THR A 466 2.72 25.76 8.22
CA THR A 466 4.07 25.33 7.88
C THR A 466 4.10 24.56 6.55
N VAL A 467 4.82 25.10 5.57
CA VAL A 467 4.99 24.50 4.25
C VAL A 467 6.02 23.37 4.30
N VAL A 468 5.73 22.24 3.66
CA VAL A 468 6.71 21.15 3.50
C VAL A 468 7.29 21.22 2.10
N TYR A 469 8.61 21.35 1.98
CA TYR A 469 9.34 21.23 0.71
C TYR A 469 10.27 20.02 0.75
N SER A 470 10.36 19.25 -0.35
CA SER A 470 11.10 17.98 -0.42
C SER A 470 10.64 16.90 0.59
N GLY A 471 10.81 15.62 0.24
CA GLY A 471 10.28 14.51 1.04
C GLY A 471 8.75 14.41 0.97
N ILE A 472 8.19 13.50 1.77
CA ILE A 472 6.76 13.10 1.68
C ILE A 472 6.00 13.65 2.89
N TYR A 473 4.78 14.14 2.64
CA TYR A 473 3.81 14.45 3.67
C TYR A 473 2.46 13.76 3.41
N ILE A 474 1.71 13.54 4.49
CA ILE A 474 0.40 12.89 4.52
C ILE A 474 -0.62 13.83 5.15
N THR A 475 -1.81 13.91 4.57
CA THR A 475 -2.97 14.66 5.08
C THR A 475 -4.21 13.78 5.05
N CYS A 476 -5.04 13.84 6.09
CA CYS A 476 -6.29 13.08 6.23
C CYS A 476 -7.51 14.01 6.25
N GLN A 477 -8.72 13.46 6.13
CA GLN A 477 -9.97 14.24 6.17
C GLN A 477 -10.25 14.88 7.54
N ASN A 478 -9.77 14.28 8.62
CA ASN A 478 -9.92 14.74 10.00
C ASN A 478 -8.70 14.32 10.84
N GLU A 479 -8.58 14.87 12.06
CA GLU A 479 -7.43 14.61 12.93
C GLU A 479 -7.38 13.17 13.48
N THR A 480 -8.52 12.57 13.83
CA THR A 480 -8.57 11.16 14.27
C THR A 480 -8.05 10.19 13.20
N HIS A 481 -8.35 10.44 11.93
CA HIS A 481 -7.77 9.68 10.82
C HIS A 481 -6.26 9.98 10.65
N LEU A 482 -5.80 11.19 11.01
CA LEU A 482 -4.38 11.54 10.96
C LEU A 482 -3.59 10.82 12.07
N GLU A 483 -4.13 10.79 13.29
CA GLU A 483 -3.60 10.04 14.44
C GLU A 483 -3.51 8.55 14.14
N LYS A 484 -4.61 7.94 13.68
CA LYS A 484 -4.63 6.53 13.30
C LYS A 484 -3.68 6.19 12.14
N VAL A 485 -3.55 7.07 11.14
CA VAL A 485 -2.57 6.89 10.06
C VAL A 485 -1.14 7.02 10.58
N LYS A 486 -0.88 7.88 11.57
CA LYS A 486 0.42 7.96 12.25
C LYS A 486 0.73 6.64 12.98
N GLU A 487 -0.21 6.09 13.76
CA GLU A 487 -0.05 4.78 14.41
C GLU A 487 0.28 3.65 13.41
N ILE A 488 -0.42 3.62 12.27
CA ILE A 488 -0.15 2.66 11.20
C ILE A 488 1.28 2.85 10.66
N LEU A 489 1.68 4.08 10.33
CA LEU A 489 3.01 4.38 9.76
C LEU A 489 4.16 4.20 10.76
N GLU A 490 3.90 4.29 12.06
CA GLU A 490 4.86 4.03 13.14
C GLU A 490 4.85 2.56 13.62
N SER A 491 3.99 1.70 13.06
CA SER A 491 3.87 0.29 13.44
C SER A 491 5.03 -0.58 12.95
N GLU A 492 5.28 -1.68 13.67
CA GLU A 492 6.28 -2.70 13.29
C GLU A 492 5.93 -3.37 11.96
N GLU A 493 4.64 -3.60 11.68
CA GLU A 493 4.18 -4.18 10.42
C GLU A 493 4.51 -3.25 9.24
N PHE A 494 4.24 -1.95 9.39
CA PHE A 494 4.57 -0.97 8.36
C PHE A 494 6.09 -0.78 8.21
N TYR A 495 6.85 -0.79 9.30
CA TYR A 495 8.32 -0.76 9.22
C TYR A 495 8.86 -2.00 8.49
N THR A 496 8.29 -3.18 8.74
CA THR A 496 8.69 -4.42 8.06
C THR A 496 8.28 -4.42 6.59
N TYR A 497 7.05 -4.02 6.26
CA TYR A 497 6.64 -3.73 4.89
C TYR A 497 7.61 -2.80 4.17
N ALA A 498 7.97 -1.67 4.81
CA ALA A 498 8.88 -0.69 4.26
C ALA A 498 10.29 -1.27 4.06
N LYS A 499 10.83 -2.06 5.00
CA LYS A 499 12.09 -2.80 4.82
C LYS A 499 12.03 -3.65 3.55
N ILE A 500 10.93 -4.34 3.27
CA ILE A 500 10.85 -5.26 2.12
C ILE A 500 10.69 -4.51 0.78
N VAL A 501 9.80 -3.50 0.71
CA VAL A 501 9.51 -2.78 -0.55
C VAL A 501 10.38 -1.55 -0.81
N GLY A 502 11.15 -1.12 0.20
CA GLY A 502 11.96 0.10 0.17
C GLY A 502 13.24 -0.06 -0.65
N LYS A 503 13.60 0.98 -1.41
CA LYS A 503 14.81 0.98 -2.23
C LYS A 503 16.06 1.10 -1.34
N ASN A 504 17.04 0.23 -1.54
CA ASN A 504 18.35 0.31 -0.87
C ASN A 504 19.05 1.65 -1.17
N MET A 505 19.72 2.19 -0.14
CA MET A 505 20.61 3.34 -0.23
C MET A 505 21.97 2.99 0.42
N SER A 506 23.00 3.78 0.11
CA SER A 506 24.35 3.57 0.63
C SER A 506 24.41 3.81 2.14
N GLY A 507 25.21 3.01 2.86
CA GLY A 507 25.44 3.20 4.30
C GLY A 507 24.32 2.70 5.20
N GLY A 508 23.59 1.65 4.80
CA GLY A 508 22.58 1.01 5.65
C GLY A 508 21.20 1.67 5.66
N TYR A 509 20.94 2.61 4.75
CA TYR A 509 19.64 3.30 4.64
C TYR A 509 18.71 2.64 3.62
N LYS A 510 17.40 2.80 3.80
CA LYS A 510 16.37 2.52 2.77
C LYS A 510 15.51 3.76 2.51
N ASN A 511 14.90 3.79 1.32
CA ASN A 511 13.97 4.82 0.89
C ASN A 511 12.62 4.21 0.48
N ILE A 512 11.56 4.51 1.23
CA ILE A 512 10.19 4.14 0.87
C ILE A 512 9.56 5.24 -0.02
N SER A 513 8.98 4.84 -1.16
CA SER A 513 8.35 5.80 -2.08
C SER A 513 6.90 6.12 -1.66
N SER A 514 6.38 7.28 -2.08
CA SER A 514 4.97 7.61 -1.86
C SER A 514 4.02 6.57 -2.47
N THR A 515 4.40 5.92 -3.56
CA THR A 515 3.61 4.85 -4.20
C THR A 515 3.54 3.59 -3.35
N ASN A 516 4.62 3.25 -2.62
CA ASN A 516 4.60 2.13 -1.68
C ASN A 516 3.68 2.45 -0.49
N ILE A 517 3.81 3.65 0.09
CA ILE A 517 2.98 4.09 1.22
C ILE A 517 1.48 4.04 0.82
N LYS A 518 1.14 4.52 -0.39
CA LYS A 518 -0.23 4.47 -0.93
C LYS A 518 -0.80 3.05 -1.05
N LYS A 519 -0.01 2.14 -1.63
CA LYS A 519 -0.37 0.74 -1.89
C LYS A 519 -0.30 -0.17 -0.65
N TYR A 520 0.09 0.34 0.53
CA TYR A 520 0.08 -0.44 1.77
C TYR A 520 -1.36 -0.77 2.16
N GLY A 521 -1.69 -2.07 2.22
CA GLY A 521 -3.03 -2.53 2.57
C GLY A 521 -3.24 -2.63 4.08
N ILE A 522 -4.43 -2.28 4.55
CA ILE A 522 -4.80 -2.26 5.97
C ILE A 522 -5.85 -3.34 6.24
N SER A 523 -5.59 -4.20 7.23
CA SER A 523 -6.39 -5.43 7.46
C SER A 523 -7.79 -5.13 7.95
N GLN A 524 -7.88 -4.12 8.81
CA GLN A 524 -9.10 -3.53 9.29
C GLN A 524 -8.67 -2.28 10.07
N PHE A 525 -9.54 -1.28 10.12
CA PHE A 525 -9.70 -0.65 11.42
C PHE A 525 -10.31 -1.77 12.29
N LYS A 526 -9.49 -2.29 13.21
CA LYS A 526 -9.66 -3.59 13.89
C LYS A 526 -11.10 -3.78 14.42
N GLY A 527 -11.79 -4.89 14.15
CA GLY A 527 -13.12 -5.17 14.74
C GLY A 527 -13.09 -6.09 15.96
N THR A 528 -14.24 -6.26 16.62
CA THR A 528 -14.59 -7.54 17.26
C THR A 528 -15.92 -8.07 16.73
N GLU A 529 -15.89 -9.34 16.33
CA GLU A 529 -16.96 -10.16 15.75
C GLU A 529 -17.28 -9.86 14.27
N LEU A 530 -17.08 -10.90 13.44
CA LEU A 530 -17.55 -11.02 12.07
C LEU A 530 -18.15 -12.41 11.90
N PHE A 531 -19.31 -12.46 11.26
CA PHE A 531 -20.12 -13.64 10.94
C PHE A 531 -19.37 -14.75 10.16
N GLU A 532 -19.49 -16.00 10.63
CA GLU A 532 -19.08 -17.21 9.90
C GLU A 532 -20.27 -17.85 9.16
N PHE A 533 -20.17 -17.96 7.84
CA PHE A 533 -21.08 -18.75 7.01
C PHE A 533 -20.78 -20.26 7.13
N PRO A 534 -21.77 -21.15 6.95
CA PRO A 534 -21.48 -22.58 6.83
C PRO A 534 -20.66 -22.84 5.56
N GLU A 535 -19.76 -23.83 5.60
CA GLU A 535 -18.78 -24.07 4.52
C GLU A 535 -19.42 -24.25 3.13
N GLU A 536 -20.63 -24.81 3.07
CA GLU A 536 -21.39 -25.04 1.83
C GLU A 536 -22.10 -23.80 1.27
N PHE A 537 -22.12 -22.67 2.00
CA PHE A 537 -22.91 -21.47 1.66
C PHE A 537 -22.65 -20.96 0.25
N ASN A 538 -21.40 -20.95 -0.19
CA ASN A 538 -21.01 -20.46 -1.52
C ASN A 538 -21.66 -21.26 -2.66
N ASN A 539 -21.98 -22.54 -2.42
CA ASN A 539 -22.54 -23.48 -3.40
C ASN A 539 -24.09 -23.46 -3.45
N LEU A 540 -24.75 -22.73 -2.55
CA LEU A 540 -26.20 -22.51 -2.61
C LEU A 540 -26.53 -21.58 -3.80
N ASN A 541 -27.68 -21.79 -4.45
CA ASN A 541 -28.23 -20.80 -5.38
C ASN A 541 -28.78 -19.60 -4.62
N ASP A 542 -29.01 -18.49 -5.30
CA ASP A 542 -29.25 -17.21 -4.62
C ASP A 542 -30.55 -17.21 -3.80
N ASP A 543 -31.60 -17.89 -4.25
CA ASP A 543 -32.83 -18.12 -3.47
C ASP A 543 -32.55 -18.84 -2.13
N ARG A 544 -31.65 -19.84 -2.11
CA ARG A 544 -31.30 -20.60 -0.90
C ARG A 544 -30.23 -19.92 -0.06
N LYS A 545 -29.40 -19.07 -0.66
CA LYS A 545 -28.56 -18.12 0.08
C LYS A 545 -29.45 -17.14 0.82
N ASP A 546 -30.46 -16.58 0.17
CA ASP A 546 -31.46 -15.70 0.79
C ASP A 546 -32.32 -16.43 1.83
N GLU A 547 -32.71 -17.70 1.61
CA GLU A 547 -33.37 -18.53 2.63
C GLU A 547 -32.46 -18.77 3.86
N TYR A 548 -31.17 -19.05 3.63
CA TYR A 548 -30.20 -19.22 4.71
C TYR A 548 -29.97 -17.91 5.47
N TRP A 549 -29.86 -16.79 4.76
CA TRP A 549 -29.81 -15.44 5.34
C TRP A 549 -31.06 -15.14 6.18
N GLU A 550 -32.27 -15.29 5.64
CA GLU A 550 -33.53 -15.09 6.38
C GLU A 550 -33.55 -15.92 7.68
N LYS A 551 -33.12 -17.18 7.62
CA LYS A 551 -33.05 -18.09 8.78
C LYS A 551 -31.98 -17.64 9.79
N TYR A 552 -30.81 -17.23 9.33
CA TYR A 552 -29.74 -16.68 10.17
C TYR A 552 -30.21 -15.39 10.86
N PHE A 553 -30.73 -14.43 10.09
CA PHE A 553 -31.29 -13.18 10.58
C PHE A 553 -32.37 -13.42 11.62
N LYS A 554 -33.31 -14.34 11.36
CA LYS A 554 -34.39 -14.68 12.28
C LYS A 554 -33.87 -15.21 13.61
N ASN A 555 -32.89 -16.12 13.59
CA ASN A 555 -32.40 -16.81 14.78
C ASN A 555 -31.42 -15.97 15.60
N VAL A 556 -30.42 -15.35 14.95
CA VAL A 556 -29.40 -14.56 15.65
C VAL A 556 -29.97 -13.25 16.20
N PHE A 557 -30.92 -12.62 15.50
CA PHE A 557 -31.59 -11.44 16.04
C PHE A 557 -32.35 -11.75 17.34
N LEU A 558 -33.10 -12.86 17.40
CA LEU A 558 -33.78 -13.28 18.63
C LEU A 558 -32.78 -13.57 19.76
N SER A 559 -31.69 -14.28 19.47
CA SER A 559 -30.62 -14.54 20.44
C SER A 559 -29.95 -13.25 20.95
N LYS A 560 -29.78 -12.23 20.10
CA LYS A 560 -29.25 -10.92 20.51
C LYS A 560 -30.27 -10.09 21.29
N ILE A 561 -31.57 -10.29 21.08
CA ILE A 561 -32.64 -9.76 21.96
C ILE A 561 -32.63 -10.47 23.33
N GLU A 562 -32.40 -11.79 23.35
CA GLU A 562 -32.26 -12.58 24.58
C GLU A 562 -31.06 -12.16 25.42
N GLU A 563 -29.87 -12.05 24.82
CA GLU A 563 -28.67 -11.50 25.45
C GLU A 563 -28.93 -10.11 26.05
N SER A 564 -29.61 -9.26 25.28
CA SER A 564 -30.04 -7.92 25.69
C SER A 564 -31.04 -7.91 26.85
N TYR A 565 -32.00 -8.84 26.86
CA TYR A 565 -33.01 -8.96 27.90
C TYR A 565 -32.42 -9.54 29.19
N LEU A 566 -31.58 -10.56 29.11
CA LEU A 566 -30.84 -11.11 30.24
C LEU A 566 -29.94 -10.04 30.91
N SER A 567 -29.22 -9.25 30.11
CA SER A 567 -28.43 -8.10 30.57
C SER A 567 -29.29 -7.03 31.29
N TYR A 568 -30.53 -6.82 30.84
CA TYR A 568 -31.50 -5.96 31.51
C TYR A 568 -31.95 -6.51 32.88
N LEU A 569 -32.16 -7.83 33.00
CA LEU A 569 -32.56 -8.46 34.27
C LEU A 569 -31.44 -8.33 35.33
N ASP A 570 -30.17 -8.51 34.94
CA ASP A 570 -29.03 -8.28 35.82
C ASP A 570 -28.91 -6.80 36.26
N ASN A 571 -29.02 -5.86 35.31
CA ASN A 571 -28.94 -4.44 35.65
C ASN A 571 -29.86 -3.55 34.79
N ALA A 572 -31.03 -3.26 35.37
CA ALA A 572 -32.09 -2.43 34.80
C ALA A 572 -31.69 -1.03 34.26
N ARG A 573 -30.49 -0.51 34.59
CA ARG A 573 -29.98 0.79 34.10
C ARG A 573 -28.77 0.68 33.17
N SER A 574 -28.36 -0.52 32.77
CA SER A 574 -27.20 -0.73 31.90
C SER A 574 -27.48 -0.29 30.46
N VAL A 575 -26.62 0.55 29.88
CA VAL A 575 -26.65 0.86 28.43
C VAL A 575 -26.24 -0.38 27.62
N ASN A 576 -25.45 -1.28 28.22
CA ASN A 576 -25.01 -2.55 27.63
C ASN A 576 -26.18 -3.49 27.27
N LYS A 577 -27.40 -3.23 27.78
CA LYS A 577 -28.60 -4.03 27.47
C LYS A 577 -29.11 -3.88 26.03
N ILE A 578 -28.56 -2.94 25.24
CA ILE A 578 -28.97 -2.70 23.84
C ILE A 578 -27.82 -3.00 22.87
N ILE A 579 -26.57 -3.05 23.36
CA ILE A 579 -25.36 -3.32 22.56
C ILE A 579 -25.50 -4.55 21.66
N PRO A 580 -25.95 -5.73 22.14
CA PRO A 580 -25.98 -6.92 21.29
C PRO A 580 -26.86 -6.75 20.04
N ILE A 581 -27.99 -6.05 20.18
CA ILE A 581 -28.89 -5.76 19.05
C ILE A 581 -28.29 -4.68 18.15
N HIS A 582 -27.71 -3.63 18.73
CA HIS A 582 -27.01 -2.58 17.97
C HIS A 582 -25.89 -3.17 17.10
N SER A 583 -25.05 -4.02 17.68
CA SER A 583 -23.93 -4.64 16.96
C SER A 583 -24.40 -5.53 15.81
N PHE A 584 -25.37 -6.40 16.07
CA PHE A 584 -25.94 -7.27 15.04
C PHE A 584 -26.55 -6.49 13.86
N ILE A 585 -27.36 -5.46 14.13
CA ILE A 585 -27.98 -4.66 13.06
C ILE A 585 -26.90 -3.87 12.29
N SER A 586 -25.89 -3.34 12.98
CA SER A 586 -24.80 -2.61 12.33
C SER A 586 -23.94 -3.51 11.44
N GLU A 587 -23.57 -4.70 11.90
CA GLU A 587 -22.82 -5.70 11.13
C GLU A 587 -23.59 -6.12 9.88
N ALA A 588 -24.87 -6.46 10.04
CA ALA A 588 -25.75 -6.83 8.93
C ALA A 588 -25.86 -5.74 7.86
N VAL A 589 -26.06 -4.49 8.27
CA VAL A 589 -26.13 -3.33 7.36
C VAL A 589 -24.77 -3.05 6.72
N GLN A 590 -23.67 -3.20 7.48
CA GLN A 590 -22.30 -2.99 6.99
C GLN A 590 -21.89 -4.05 5.95
N PHE A 591 -22.28 -5.31 6.17
CA PHE A 591 -22.07 -6.41 5.24
C PHE A 591 -22.80 -6.17 3.92
N LEU A 592 -24.10 -5.86 3.97
CA LEU A 592 -24.93 -5.64 2.77
C LEU A 592 -24.56 -4.38 1.97
N LEU A 593 -23.89 -3.40 2.59
CA LEU A 593 -23.38 -2.19 1.94
C LEU A 593 -21.91 -2.32 1.46
N GLY A 594 -21.14 -3.23 2.06
CA GLY A 594 -19.70 -3.42 1.81
C GLY A 594 -18.80 -2.27 2.31
N ASP A 595 -17.49 -2.46 2.17
CA ASP A 595 -16.41 -1.60 2.70
C ASP A 595 -16.42 -0.12 2.27
N SER A 596 -17.34 0.29 1.38
CA SER A 596 -17.47 1.67 0.91
C SER A 596 -18.41 2.54 1.75
N TYR A 597 -19.12 1.93 2.71
CA TYR A 597 -19.97 2.58 3.71
C TYR A 597 -19.40 2.31 5.10
N ILE A 598 -19.75 3.17 6.07
CA ILE A 598 -19.38 2.99 7.48
C ILE A 598 -20.66 3.01 8.30
N VAL A 599 -20.95 1.91 8.98
CA VAL A 599 -22.06 1.81 9.94
C VAL A 599 -21.49 1.96 11.35
N LYS A 600 -22.16 2.76 12.18
CA LYS A 600 -21.79 2.94 13.59
C LYS A 600 -22.97 2.75 14.52
N SER A 601 -22.71 2.08 15.64
CA SER A 601 -23.63 1.99 16.76
C SER A 601 -22.88 1.78 18.07
N HIS A 602 -23.59 1.90 19.19
CA HIS A 602 -23.05 1.60 20.51
C HIS A 602 -22.63 0.12 20.60
N GLY A 603 -21.32 -0.14 20.72
CA GLY A 603 -20.75 -1.48 20.88
C GLY A 603 -20.44 -2.26 19.60
N TYR A 604 -20.54 -1.64 18.42
CA TYR A 604 -19.96 -2.17 17.17
C TYR A 604 -19.21 -1.07 16.44
N ASP A 605 -17.90 -1.30 16.34
CA ASP A 605 -16.98 -0.44 15.63
C ASP A 605 -15.89 -1.35 15.04
N LEU A 606 -15.89 -1.47 13.71
CA LEU A 606 -14.74 -1.92 12.94
C LEU A 606 -13.64 -0.83 13.01
N SER A 607 -13.21 -0.49 14.24
CA SER A 607 -12.01 0.29 14.56
C SER A 607 -11.31 -0.05 15.89
N ASN A 608 -11.91 -0.82 16.81
CA ASN A 608 -11.37 -1.27 18.13
C ASN A 608 -10.73 -0.13 18.93
N GLU A 609 -11.24 1.08 18.74
CA GLU A 609 -11.21 2.06 19.80
C GLU A 609 -12.35 1.70 20.76
N LYS A 610 -12.05 1.66 22.06
CA LYS A 610 -13.05 1.38 23.12
C LYS A 610 -13.99 2.60 23.32
N SER A 611 -14.63 3.09 22.26
CA SER A 611 -15.48 4.28 22.29
C SER A 611 -16.95 3.94 22.03
N TYR A 612 -17.79 4.34 22.98
CA TYR A 612 -19.15 3.85 23.17
C TYR A 612 -20.19 4.95 22.86
N ASN A 613 -20.19 5.58 21.68
CA ASN A 613 -21.05 6.75 21.44
C ASN A 613 -21.84 6.74 20.12
N GLU A 614 -23.14 7.02 20.26
CA GLU A 614 -24.15 7.23 19.21
C GLU A 614 -23.83 8.46 18.33
N ILE A 615 -24.38 8.53 17.11
CA ILE A 615 -24.08 9.66 16.19
C ILE A 615 -25.11 10.77 16.34
N LYS A 616 -24.65 12.02 16.54
CA LYS A 616 -25.51 13.21 16.51
C LYS A 616 -25.89 13.60 15.07
N VAL A 617 -27.13 13.33 14.66
CA VAL A 617 -27.72 13.74 13.38
C VAL A 617 -28.43 15.08 13.52
N LYS A 618 -28.28 15.97 12.54
CA LYS A 618 -28.98 17.26 12.52
C LYS A 618 -30.42 17.08 12.04
N GLY A 619 -31.38 17.37 12.92
CA GLY A 619 -32.77 17.57 12.56
C GLY A 619 -33.11 19.04 12.32
N LYS A 620 -34.36 19.29 11.91
CA LYS A 620 -34.89 20.60 11.53
C LYS A 620 -34.91 21.60 12.68
N TYR A 621 -35.28 21.12 13.85
CA TYR A 621 -35.51 21.91 15.06
C TYR A 621 -34.38 21.71 16.09
N TYR A 622 -33.86 20.50 16.19
CA TYR A 622 -32.75 20.15 17.07
C TYR A 622 -31.93 18.99 16.49
N SER A 623 -30.67 18.88 16.89
CA SER A 623 -29.84 17.71 16.59
C SER A 623 -30.09 16.59 17.61
N LYS A 624 -30.16 15.34 17.15
CA LYS A 624 -30.49 14.15 17.94
C LYS A 624 -29.38 13.12 17.82
N ASP A 625 -28.99 12.51 18.93
CA ASP A 625 -28.18 11.28 18.92
C ASP A 625 -29.05 10.10 18.46
N VAL A 626 -28.58 9.38 17.45
CA VAL A 626 -29.29 8.23 16.84
C VAL A 626 -28.59 6.93 17.14
N ASP A 627 -29.41 5.92 17.40
CA ASP A 627 -29.02 4.63 17.97
C ASP A 627 -28.08 3.85 17.00
N ILE A 628 -28.39 3.87 15.69
CA ILE A 628 -27.53 3.37 14.60
C ILE A 628 -27.53 4.36 13.44
N ALA A 629 -26.37 4.63 12.85
CA ALA A 629 -26.22 5.53 11.70
C ALA A 629 -25.39 4.89 10.57
N VAL A 630 -25.87 5.01 9.34
CA VAL A 630 -25.12 4.66 8.12
C VAL A 630 -24.52 5.92 7.53
N MET A 631 -23.22 5.88 7.29
CA MET A 631 -22.46 7.00 6.73
C MET A 631 -21.78 6.61 5.42
N LYS A 632 -21.74 7.55 4.48
CA LYS A 632 -20.80 7.55 3.35
C LYS A 632 -20.15 8.92 3.31
N ASN A 633 -18.83 8.97 3.26
CA ASN A 633 -18.06 10.23 3.18
C ASN A 633 -18.39 11.26 4.30
N GLY A 634 -18.68 10.78 5.51
CA GLY A 634 -18.94 11.64 6.69
C GLY A 634 -20.35 12.24 6.79
N ASN A 635 -21.19 12.07 5.77
CA ASN A 635 -22.62 12.39 5.87
C ASN A 635 -23.39 11.16 6.36
N VAL A 636 -24.33 11.37 7.28
CA VAL A 636 -25.30 10.34 7.64
C VAL A 636 -26.32 10.26 6.51
N LEU A 637 -26.33 9.14 5.79
CA LEU A 637 -27.25 8.91 4.68
C LEU A 637 -28.62 8.45 5.19
N GLY A 638 -28.62 7.74 6.31
CA GLY A 638 -29.82 7.46 7.07
C GLY A 638 -29.48 6.87 8.44
N ALA A 639 -30.49 6.84 9.29
CA ALA A 639 -30.37 6.35 10.64
C ALA A 639 -31.51 5.38 10.98
N ILE A 640 -31.21 4.44 11.89
CA ILE A 640 -32.19 3.58 12.52
C ILE A 640 -32.30 4.01 13.98
N GLY A 641 -33.49 4.43 14.39
CA GLY A 641 -33.84 4.50 15.80
C GLY A 641 -34.15 3.10 16.33
N LEU A 642 -33.70 2.77 17.54
CA LEU A 642 -34.01 1.51 18.21
C LEU A 642 -34.60 1.75 19.60
N LYS A 643 -35.72 1.09 19.90
CA LYS A 643 -36.31 1.10 21.25
C LYS A 643 -36.71 -0.32 21.67
N PHE A 644 -35.97 -0.88 22.63
CA PHE A 644 -36.34 -2.12 23.32
C PHE A 644 -36.90 -1.78 24.71
N ILE A 645 -38.20 -2.03 24.92
CA ILE A 645 -38.95 -1.52 26.08
C ILE A 645 -39.34 -2.66 27.03
N CYS A 646 -38.54 -2.86 28.08
CA CYS A 646 -38.67 -4.02 28.98
C CYS A 646 -39.49 -3.77 30.27
N SER A 647 -39.93 -2.53 30.57
CA SER A 647 -40.70 -2.22 31.79
C SER A 647 -41.48 -0.90 31.70
N ASN A 648 -42.48 -0.72 32.56
CA ASN A 648 -43.27 0.52 32.75
C ASN A 648 -43.95 1.08 31.47
N TYR A 649 -44.31 0.22 30.50
CA TYR A 649 -44.75 0.70 29.19
C TYR A 649 -46.08 1.47 29.21
N LEU A 650 -47.18 0.94 29.77
CA LEU A 650 -48.49 1.59 29.59
C LEU A 650 -48.58 3.00 30.21
N GLN A 651 -47.87 3.24 31.32
CA GLN A 651 -47.75 4.58 31.90
C GLN A 651 -47.09 5.60 30.95
N ASN A 652 -46.20 5.14 30.07
CA ASN A 652 -45.36 5.97 29.21
C ASN A 652 -45.61 5.74 27.71
N ALA A 653 -46.58 4.92 27.34
CA ALA A 653 -46.78 4.44 25.97
C ALA A 653 -47.08 5.58 24.98
N ASN A 654 -47.71 6.66 25.43
CA ASN A 654 -47.92 7.86 24.61
C ASN A 654 -46.66 8.71 24.56
N ASN A 655 -45.95 8.92 25.67
CA ASN A 655 -44.66 9.63 25.69
C ASN A 655 -43.63 8.99 24.75
N TYR A 656 -43.54 7.66 24.71
CA TYR A 656 -42.68 6.94 23.76
C TYR A 656 -43.09 7.15 22.31
N PHE A 657 -44.40 7.13 22.02
CA PHE A 657 -44.92 7.31 20.67
C PHE A 657 -44.76 8.75 20.18
N GLU A 658 -45.16 9.75 20.98
CA GLU A 658 -45.04 11.17 20.66
C GLU A 658 -43.57 11.60 20.55
N GLY A 659 -42.70 11.08 21.42
CA GLY A 659 -41.25 11.22 21.29
C GLY A 659 -40.77 10.74 19.92
N MET A 660 -41.09 9.50 19.54
CA MET A 660 -40.76 8.94 18.22
C MET A 660 -41.30 9.80 17.06
N LEU A 661 -42.56 10.27 17.12
CA LEU A 661 -43.14 11.13 16.07
C LEU A 661 -42.41 12.48 15.95
N GLY A 662 -42.03 13.07 17.09
CA GLY A 662 -41.29 14.33 17.15
C GLY A 662 -39.88 14.16 16.59
N GLU A 663 -39.17 13.11 16.98
CA GLU A 663 -37.84 12.76 16.49
C GLU A 663 -37.85 12.46 14.98
N THR A 664 -38.84 11.68 14.52
CA THR A 664 -38.98 11.29 13.11
C THR A 664 -39.25 12.51 12.23
N ALA A 665 -40.20 13.38 12.59
CA ALA A 665 -40.43 14.62 11.83
C ALA A 665 -39.24 15.55 11.88
N ASN A 666 -38.60 15.71 13.05
CA ASN A 666 -37.41 16.53 13.19
C ASN A 666 -36.30 16.06 12.23
N LEU A 667 -36.05 14.76 12.09
CA LEU A 667 -35.04 14.24 11.15
C LEU A 667 -35.49 14.28 9.69
N ARG A 668 -36.71 13.83 9.35
CA ARG A 668 -37.20 13.76 7.97
C ARG A 668 -37.52 15.12 7.34
N LEU A 669 -37.86 16.16 8.13
CA LEU A 669 -38.06 17.53 7.62
C LEU A 669 -36.76 18.19 7.12
N GLU A 670 -35.61 17.67 7.51
CA GLU A 670 -34.30 18.05 6.95
C GLU A 670 -33.80 16.98 5.94
N ASN A 671 -34.71 16.15 5.43
CA ASN A 671 -34.53 15.11 4.40
C ASN A 671 -33.59 13.94 4.78
N ASN A 672 -33.36 13.68 6.07
CA ASN A 672 -32.66 12.46 6.49
C ASN A 672 -33.57 11.23 6.33
N ILE A 673 -33.07 10.15 5.72
CA ILE A 673 -33.77 8.84 5.73
C ILE A 673 -33.79 8.34 7.18
N TYR A 674 -34.99 8.13 7.72
CA TYR A 674 -35.15 7.66 9.09
C TYR A 674 -36.05 6.43 9.16
N SER A 675 -35.44 5.32 9.56
CA SER A 675 -36.14 4.09 9.89
C SER A 675 -36.23 3.92 11.40
N GLN A 676 -37.25 3.22 11.87
CA GLN A 676 -37.44 2.94 13.29
C GLN A 676 -37.66 1.45 13.51
N LEU A 677 -36.94 0.89 14.48
CA LEU A 677 -37.16 -0.44 15.04
C LEU A 677 -37.67 -0.29 16.47
N ILE A 678 -38.75 -0.99 16.79
CA ILE A 678 -39.32 -1.07 18.15
C ILE A 678 -39.51 -2.53 18.50
N ILE A 679 -39.05 -2.92 19.69
CA ILE A 679 -39.16 -4.28 20.22
C ILE A 679 -39.95 -4.20 21.54
N LEU A 680 -41.07 -4.90 21.60
CA LEU A 680 -41.99 -4.94 22.75
C LEU A 680 -42.18 -6.39 23.22
N PRO A 681 -41.94 -6.70 24.50
CA PRO A 681 -42.50 -7.90 25.13
C PRO A 681 -44.03 -7.86 25.16
N GLU A 682 -44.69 -9.01 25.03
CA GLU A 682 -46.13 -9.15 25.30
C GLU A 682 -46.51 -8.70 26.72
N TYR A 683 -45.64 -9.01 27.70
CA TYR A 683 -45.83 -8.73 29.12
C TYR A 683 -44.73 -7.82 29.65
N VAL A 684 -45.14 -6.70 30.25
CA VAL A 684 -44.24 -5.64 30.68
C VAL A 684 -44.43 -5.38 32.18
N PRO A 685 -43.42 -5.66 33.04
CA PRO A 685 -43.51 -5.41 34.49
C PRO A 685 -43.40 -3.91 34.86
N TYR A 686 -43.98 -3.55 36.00
CA TYR A 686 -43.92 -2.20 36.58
C TYR A 686 -43.21 -2.18 37.94
N PHE A 687 -42.20 -1.32 38.09
CA PHE A 687 -41.32 -1.27 39.27
C PHE A 687 -41.36 0.08 40.02
N TYR A 688 -41.35 0.02 41.36
CA TYR A 688 -41.16 1.19 42.25
C TYR A 688 -39.69 1.35 42.70
N ASN A 689 -39.36 2.41 43.44
CA ASN A 689 -37.97 2.85 43.77
C ASN A 689 -37.02 1.74 44.26
N ASN A 690 -37.49 0.72 44.99
CA ASN A 690 -36.68 -0.40 45.46
C ASN A 690 -36.46 -1.50 44.39
N LYS A 691 -36.77 -1.21 43.11
CA LYS A 691 -36.81 -2.16 41.98
C LYS A 691 -37.74 -3.37 42.18
N VAL A 692 -38.75 -3.25 43.03
CA VAL A 692 -39.74 -4.30 43.31
C VAL A 692 -40.90 -4.22 42.33
N CYS A 693 -41.28 -5.36 41.74
CA CYS A 693 -42.40 -5.45 40.81
C CYS A 693 -43.74 -5.26 41.56
N SER A 694 -44.70 -4.56 40.95
CA SER A 694 -45.98 -4.23 41.59
C SER A 694 -47.22 -4.51 40.73
N LYS A 695 -47.08 -4.45 39.40
CA LYS A 695 -48.06 -4.95 38.43
C LYS A 695 -47.33 -5.40 37.17
N ILE A 696 -47.98 -6.22 36.37
CA ILE A 696 -47.53 -6.63 35.03
C ILE A 696 -48.66 -6.27 34.07
N GLU A 697 -48.29 -5.75 32.92
CA GLU A 697 -49.20 -5.17 31.94
C GLU A 697 -49.03 -5.89 30.59
N GLU A 698 -50.13 -6.11 29.89
CA GLU A 698 -50.20 -6.88 28.64
C GLU A 698 -50.41 -5.94 27.44
N ILE A 699 -49.70 -6.19 26.35
CA ILE A 699 -49.85 -5.43 25.10
C ILE A 699 -51.08 -5.94 24.33
N LYS A 700 -51.95 -5.00 23.90
CA LYS A 700 -53.23 -5.30 23.24
C LYS A 700 -53.39 -4.51 21.95
N ASP A 701 -54.33 -4.92 21.10
CA ASP A 701 -54.68 -4.24 19.83
C ASP A 701 -54.68 -2.71 19.91
N ALA A 702 -55.32 -2.15 20.93
CA ALA A 702 -55.47 -0.71 21.13
C ALA A 702 -54.12 0.04 21.27
N HIS A 703 -53.07 -0.63 21.73
CA HIS A 703 -51.73 -0.06 21.87
C HIS A 703 -50.98 -0.03 20.53
N ILE A 704 -51.32 -0.95 19.60
CA ILE A 704 -50.70 -1.10 18.28
C ILE A 704 -51.40 -0.22 17.22
N GLU A 705 -52.73 -0.07 17.31
CA GLU A 705 -53.58 0.69 16.36
C GLU A 705 -53.03 2.08 15.95
N LYS A 706 -52.34 2.78 16.86
CA LYS A 706 -51.71 4.09 16.56
C LYS A 706 -50.52 4.01 15.60
N TYR A 707 -49.75 2.91 15.63
CA TYR A 707 -48.67 2.64 14.69
C TYR A 707 -49.21 2.20 13.32
N ILE A 708 -50.32 1.46 13.29
CA ILE A 708 -51.02 1.08 12.05
C ILE A 708 -51.42 2.35 11.28
N LYS A 709 -52.16 3.24 11.94
CA LYS A 709 -52.63 4.52 11.36
C LYS A 709 -51.46 5.36 10.81
N LEU A 710 -50.38 5.49 11.58
CA LEU A 710 -49.18 6.22 11.16
C LEU A 710 -48.56 5.70 9.86
N MET A 711 -48.60 4.37 9.63
CA MET A 711 -47.99 3.76 8.43
C MET A 711 -48.96 3.66 7.24
N GLU A 712 -50.26 3.80 7.48
CA GLU A 712 -51.26 4.03 6.43
C GLU A 712 -51.27 5.49 5.93
N ASP A 713 -50.90 6.46 6.79
CA ASP A 713 -50.77 7.88 6.41
C ASP A 713 -49.77 8.10 5.26
N ARG A 714 -50.04 9.13 4.44
CA ARG A 714 -49.26 9.41 3.22
C ARG A 714 -47.76 9.59 3.54
N LYS A 715 -46.87 9.00 2.73
CA LYS A 715 -45.39 9.08 2.92
C LYS A 715 -44.82 10.51 3.04
N THR A 716 -45.55 11.51 2.53
CA THR A 716 -45.24 12.94 2.62
C THR A 716 -45.46 13.55 4.00
N PHE A 717 -46.12 12.85 4.94
CA PHE A 717 -46.20 13.29 6.33
C PHE A 717 -44.90 12.93 7.05
N TYR A 718 -44.17 13.96 7.49
CA TYR A 718 -42.83 13.80 8.04
C TYR A 718 -42.78 13.09 9.40
N HIS A 719 -43.87 13.05 10.16
CA HIS A 719 -43.95 12.29 11.43
C HIS A 719 -43.93 10.76 11.24
N ARG A 720 -44.23 10.28 10.03
CA ARG A 720 -44.14 8.87 9.67
C ARG A 720 -42.69 8.53 9.29
N PRO A 721 -42.09 7.42 9.77
CA PRO A 721 -40.75 7.01 9.34
C PRO A 721 -40.76 6.42 7.92
N ASP A 722 -39.61 6.43 7.25
CA ASP A 722 -39.47 5.88 5.90
C ASP A 722 -39.73 4.37 5.88
N THR A 723 -39.20 3.66 6.89
CA THR A 723 -39.60 2.29 7.24
C THR A 723 -39.77 2.14 8.75
N LEU A 724 -40.83 1.44 9.17
CA LEU A 724 -41.04 1.00 10.55
C LEU A 724 -40.96 -0.53 10.61
N SER A 725 -40.22 -1.04 11.59
CA SER A 725 -40.38 -2.40 12.10
C SER A 725 -40.86 -2.36 13.55
N LEU A 726 -41.90 -3.14 13.83
CA LEU A 726 -42.50 -3.28 15.15
C LEU A 726 -42.57 -4.77 15.48
N VAL A 727 -41.69 -5.20 16.38
CA VAL A 727 -41.49 -6.59 16.76
C VAL A 727 -42.13 -6.82 18.12
N LEU A 728 -43.18 -7.64 18.15
CA LEU A 728 -43.76 -8.16 19.39
C LEU A 728 -43.10 -9.51 19.71
N ILE A 729 -42.58 -9.67 20.93
CA ILE A 729 -41.90 -10.90 21.39
C ILE A 729 -42.61 -11.49 22.61
N ASP A 730 -42.70 -12.81 22.69
CA ASP A 730 -42.84 -13.46 23.98
C ASP A 730 -41.46 -13.60 24.62
N THR A 731 -41.41 -13.40 25.93
CA THR A 731 -40.21 -13.54 26.76
C THR A 731 -40.15 -14.87 27.51
N GLY A 732 -41.21 -15.70 27.42
CA GLY A 732 -41.33 -17.02 28.05
C GLY A 732 -41.56 -17.00 29.57
N ASN A 733 -41.28 -15.86 30.23
CA ASN A 733 -41.15 -15.78 31.69
C ASN A 733 -42.38 -15.16 32.41
N LYS A 734 -43.55 -15.05 31.76
CA LYS A 734 -44.80 -14.45 32.30
C LYS A 734 -45.14 -14.95 33.71
N ARG A 735 -44.97 -16.26 33.97
CA ARG A 735 -45.22 -16.88 35.28
C ARG A 735 -44.31 -16.29 36.36
N PHE A 736 -43.00 -16.26 36.12
CA PHE A 736 -42.05 -15.74 37.10
C PHE A 736 -42.27 -14.24 37.37
N LEU A 737 -42.62 -13.45 36.36
CA LEU A 737 -42.95 -12.04 36.57
C LEU A 737 -44.06 -11.87 37.62
N ASN A 738 -45.11 -12.72 37.58
CA ASN A 738 -46.17 -12.73 38.61
C ASN A 738 -45.62 -13.13 39.99
N GLU A 739 -44.79 -14.16 40.07
CA GLU A 739 -44.16 -14.61 41.31
C GLU A 739 -43.25 -13.52 41.93
N MET A 740 -42.52 -12.74 41.12
CA MET A 740 -41.76 -11.57 41.60
C MET A 740 -42.66 -10.51 42.23
N LYS A 741 -43.78 -10.21 41.56
CA LYS A 741 -44.76 -9.20 41.97
C LYS A 741 -45.39 -9.58 43.31
N GLU A 742 -45.83 -10.83 43.45
CA GLU A 742 -46.51 -11.31 44.66
C GLU A 742 -45.55 -11.37 45.86
N ASN A 743 -44.36 -11.94 45.66
CA ASN A 743 -43.35 -12.06 46.72
C ASN A 743 -42.51 -10.80 46.92
N LYS A 744 -42.81 -9.70 46.20
CA LYS A 744 -42.11 -8.41 46.24
C LYS A 744 -40.60 -8.51 46.02
N ILE A 745 -40.17 -9.42 45.14
CA ILE A 745 -38.77 -9.67 44.82
C ILE A 745 -38.22 -8.49 43.99
N PRO A 746 -37.10 -7.86 44.39
CA PRO A 746 -36.42 -6.88 43.57
C PRO A 746 -35.84 -7.48 42.27
N LEU A 747 -35.87 -6.71 41.18
CA LEU A 747 -35.36 -7.11 39.86
C LEU A 747 -33.91 -7.62 39.91
N ASN A 748 -33.04 -6.95 40.66
CA ASN A 748 -31.62 -7.26 40.79
C ASN A 748 -31.27 -8.46 41.70
N THR A 749 -32.26 -9.16 42.25
CA THR A 749 -32.07 -10.33 43.13
C THR A 749 -32.56 -11.64 42.52
N SER A 750 -32.85 -11.66 41.22
CA SER A 750 -33.29 -12.87 40.53
C SER A 750 -32.20 -13.94 40.42
N SER A 751 -32.54 -15.18 40.74
CA SER A 751 -31.69 -16.37 40.62
C SER A 751 -31.40 -16.74 39.16
N ASN A 752 -30.42 -17.63 38.94
CA ASN A 752 -30.16 -18.20 37.60
C ASN A 752 -31.40 -18.91 37.04
N GLU A 753 -32.15 -19.63 37.89
CA GLU A 753 -33.41 -20.30 37.56
C GLU A 753 -34.45 -19.39 36.86
N TYR A 754 -34.41 -18.07 37.09
CA TYR A 754 -35.20 -17.11 36.34
C TYR A 754 -34.65 -16.83 34.94
N LYS A 755 -33.34 -16.61 34.82
CA LYS A 755 -32.67 -16.39 33.53
C LYS A 755 -32.85 -17.61 32.63
N ASP A 756 -32.76 -18.80 33.21
CA ASP A 756 -32.98 -20.10 32.58
C ASP A 756 -34.46 -20.30 32.15
N SER A 757 -35.38 -19.43 32.60
CA SER A 757 -36.80 -19.41 32.18
C SER A 757 -37.13 -18.37 31.09
N VAL A 758 -36.15 -17.55 30.71
CA VAL A 758 -36.28 -16.66 29.54
C VAL A 758 -36.12 -17.51 28.28
N ASN A 759 -37.00 -17.29 27.31
CA ASN A 759 -36.89 -17.86 25.98
C ASN A 759 -37.51 -16.86 24.99
N ILE A 760 -36.67 -16.10 24.28
CA ILE A 760 -37.17 -15.04 23.41
C ILE A 760 -37.64 -15.60 22.06
N THR A 761 -38.94 -15.47 21.80
CA THR A 761 -39.54 -15.83 20.51
C THR A 761 -40.39 -14.68 19.97
N TYR A 762 -40.64 -14.66 18.67
CA TYR A 762 -41.67 -13.76 18.13
C TYR A 762 -43.04 -14.18 18.65
N SER A 763 -43.87 -13.20 19.00
CA SER A 763 -45.24 -13.42 19.45
C SER A 763 -46.06 -14.22 18.42
N ASP A 764 -46.78 -15.24 18.87
CA ASP A 764 -47.73 -15.97 18.02
C ASP A 764 -49.01 -15.14 17.87
N LEU A 765 -49.01 -14.27 16.87
CA LEU A 765 -50.07 -13.32 16.61
C LEU A 765 -51.45 -13.97 16.37
N TYR A 766 -51.51 -15.24 15.97
CA TYR A 766 -52.79 -15.92 15.73
C TYR A 766 -53.39 -16.47 17.02
N ASN A 767 -52.57 -17.02 17.91
CA ASN A 767 -52.99 -17.58 19.20
C ASN A 767 -52.95 -16.57 20.36
N ASN A 768 -52.38 -15.37 20.17
CA ASN A 768 -52.39 -14.30 21.17
C ASN A 768 -53.79 -13.65 21.28
N GLU A 769 -54.54 -14.01 22.32
CA GLU A 769 -55.87 -13.49 22.64
C GLU A 769 -55.91 -11.97 22.94
N ALA A 770 -54.78 -11.31 23.17
CA ALA A 770 -54.73 -9.85 23.35
C ALA A 770 -54.63 -9.07 22.03
N ILE A 771 -54.28 -9.75 20.94
CA ILE A 771 -54.25 -9.25 19.56
C ILE A 771 -55.33 -10.02 18.78
N GLU A 772 -56.59 -9.61 18.92
CA GLU A 772 -57.73 -10.29 18.31
C GLU A 772 -57.96 -9.82 16.87
N LYS A 773 -57.72 -8.54 16.59
CA LYS A 773 -58.08 -7.93 15.30
C LYS A 773 -57.14 -8.35 14.18
N GLU A 774 -57.72 -8.96 13.15
CA GLU A 774 -57.03 -9.38 11.93
C GLU A 774 -56.17 -8.26 11.28
N ARG A 775 -56.65 -7.01 11.27
CA ARG A 775 -55.89 -5.85 10.77
C ARG A 775 -54.60 -5.59 11.56
N THR A 776 -54.59 -5.87 12.87
CA THR A 776 -53.39 -5.76 13.70
C THR A 776 -52.43 -6.90 13.43
N LYS A 777 -52.93 -8.14 13.29
CA LYS A 777 -52.12 -9.32 12.93
C LYS A 777 -51.38 -9.08 11.62
N GLN A 778 -52.12 -8.75 10.55
CA GLN A 778 -51.56 -8.47 9.22
C GLN A 778 -50.57 -7.29 9.22
N PHE A 779 -50.79 -6.27 10.04
CA PHE A 779 -49.83 -5.17 10.20
C PHE A 779 -48.53 -5.66 10.84
N LEU A 780 -48.61 -6.37 11.97
CA LEU A 780 -47.44 -6.89 12.66
C LEU A 780 -46.69 -7.91 11.78
N GLU A 781 -47.38 -8.84 11.13
CA GLU A 781 -46.79 -9.79 10.17
C GLU A 781 -46.04 -9.11 9.01
N LYS A 782 -46.54 -7.98 8.52
CA LYS A 782 -45.88 -7.22 7.46
C LYS A 782 -44.65 -6.46 7.96
N HIS A 783 -44.60 -6.11 9.25
CA HIS A 783 -43.63 -5.18 9.83
C HIS A 783 -42.66 -5.81 10.86
N PHE A 784 -42.78 -7.10 11.21
CA PHE A 784 -41.85 -7.77 12.13
C PHE A 784 -40.60 -8.38 11.45
N ASN A 785 -40.61 -8.64 10.13
CA ASN A 785 -39.45 -9.25 9.46
C ASN A 785 -38.26 -8.27 9.44
N ILE A 786 -37.25 -8.59 10.26
CA ILE A 786 -36.05 -7.77 10.45
C ILE A 786 -35.13 -7.75 9.22
N HIS A 787 -35.01 -8.85 8.48
CA HIS A 787 -34.17 -8.92 7.28
C HIS A 787 -34.75 -8.03 6.17
N LYS A 788 -36.06 -8.09 5.95
CA LYS A 788 -36.78 -7.20 5.02
C LYS A 788 -36.69 -5.74 5.44
N PHE A 789 -36.74 -5.43 6.74
CA PHE A 789 -36.51 -4.08 7.26
C PHE A 789 -35.10 -3.59 6.92
N ILE A 790 -34.07 -4.40 7.17
CA ILE A 790 -32.66 -4.09 6.86
C ILE A 790 -32.45 -3.93 5.35
N LYS A 791 -32.86 -4.91 4.52
CA LYS A 791 -32.76 -4.83 3.05
C LYS A 791 -33.49 -3.59 2.50
N SER A 792 -34.69 -3.26 3.02
CA SER A 792 -35.42 -2.05 2.60
C SER A 792 -34.69 -0.77 2.98
N PHE A 793 -34.10 -0.70 4.18
CA PHE A 793 -33.30 0.44 4.61
C PHE A 793 -32.03 0.59 3.76
N VAL A 794 -31.25 -0.49 3.60
CA VAL A 794 -30.07 -0.54 2.72
C VAL A 794 -30.41 -0.11 1.30
N TYR A 795 -31.51 -0.59 0.73
CA TYR A 795 -31.98 -0.19 -0.60
C TYR A 795 -32.27 1.32 -0.69
N MET A 796 -32.93 1.91 0.32
CA MET A 796 -33.16 3.36 0.36
C MET A 796 -31.85 4.18 0.47
N ILE A 797 -30.80 3.62 1.08
CA ILE A 797 -29.46 4.25 1.14
C ILE A 797 -28.72 4.17 -0.20
N LEU A 798 -28.91 3.09 -0.97
CA LEU A 798 -28.21 2.82 -2.23
C LEU A 798 -28.92 3.40 -3.47
N GLY A 799 -30.25 3.49 -3.47
CA GLY A 799 -31.02 4.02 -4.60
C GLY A 799 -30.80 3.22 -5.90
N ASP A 800 -30.62 3.92 -7.02
CA ASP A 800 -30.47 3.33 -8.35
C ASP A 800 -29.13 2.59 -8.57
N GLU A 801 -28.19 2.63 -7.61
CA GLU A 801 -26.92 1.86 -7.68
C GLU A 801 -27.12 0.36 -7.31
N TYR A 802 -28.34 -0.07 -6.97
CA TYR A 802 -28.65 -1.43 -6.48
C TYR A 802 -28.93 -2.42 -7.63
N ASN A 803 -27.87 -2.95 -8.26
CA ASN A 803 -27.94 -4.21 -9.03
C ASN A 803 -27.38 -5.36 -8.18
N PHE A 804 -28.17 -6.44 -8.07
CA PHE A 804 -27.81 -7.69 -7.40
C PHE A 804 -27.17 -8.65 -8.42
#